data_AF-A0A543KM13-F1
#
_entry.id   AF-A0A543KM13-F1
#
_cell.length_a   1.000
_cell.length_b   1.000
_cell.length_c   1.000
_cell.angle_alpha   90.00
_cell.angle_beta   90.00
_cell.angle_gamma   90.00
#
_symmetry.space_group_name_H-M   'P 1'
#
loop_
_entity.id
_entity.type
_entity.pdbx_description
1 polymer ?
#
loop_
_entity_poly.entity_id
_entity_poly.type
_entity_poly.pdbx_seq_one_letter_code
_entity_poly.pdbx_strand_id
1 'polypeptide(L)'
;MLAGARAADDLLAATFRGAPSAAGHDELVLRMVRTFVRSAPARRREDPTGPLVVLDDPGDVLTNLRPRERAATVLRRVERWSATRVAEAIGVPRTSVARLVPPGDGLEQALRALADQHTRPAADTVRAVLDRLPDPGRQHHDEDRLRRRAAALADRPWTWRILAAAVVLGLLVWARAAGEAPPPAATEDPAETVPVVHLVDGAVLPALETDLTWRGWRLGPDGEVPDDLEGLRLVETVDIDLARADDILLLDTRPRAGAAVFAALWCELPALDAQLVAPTAHLVVRGRTVDLPCAGTSGEPPVSRLVPLPPAADRERTAATVTWSGDVPRKGRALLATWTEVGGDPRRAPATGLGEPVVPATAAVVDGDSPAYTVGDRTVHHQRVRIGDGSTVTVWAGAPGEVSVQVDDTLLTDDGEPPTAAAAPGAGDWRTADPELRGGRWLVYAPGRARVFDLPAGAVPGPGGRREVTVSVSTTLDPGQWQVQVGNARVVPVDEAPLPLEALGDVDAPEWIGGFRLVAAWRVPNDGIPHPLVDPDLPPGRRFFLVGTPPGTGRDDRGVVRPHVATTRGPAPVTVVPDVADAFDERVWRAGDQLVQAGASIGDLRTGKGTGVVAVTAPAVPGPTAGATLLAYVPVDHEDFDFAAAPPMAVSTPVGVVRADPLAGSTVSVARYGRDDLDADGRLRVDAGTGDRVWLRLTTEGAGRVRVLESGRPAVWLPDGWWTSWTARRVVTDLPLQGTGFSRSSGRPLELVVEGYEEHFTVEVLVRGDGAPGST
;
A
#
# COMPACT_ATOMS: atom_id res chain seq x y z
N MET A 1 5.41 12.78 -35.55
CA MET A 1 5.69 12.35 -36.95
C MET A 1 4.68 11.34 -37.53
N LEU A 2 4.19 10.36 -36.78
CA LEU A 2 3.37 9.25 -37.31
C LEU A 2 1.97 9.65 -37.82
N ALA A 3 1.34 10.68 -37.25
CA ALA A 3 -0.03 11.10 -37.62
C ALA A 3 -0.13 11.74 -39.02
N GLY A 4 0.87 12.54 -39.43
CA GLY A 4 0.87 13.24 -40.72
C GLY A 4 0.99 12.29 -41.92
N ALA A 5 1.84 11.27 -41.80
CA ALA A 5 2.00 10.27 -42.85
C ALA A 5 0.77 9.35 -42.95
N ARG A 6 0.18 8.98 -41.80
CA ARG A 6 -1.02 8.14 -41.74
C ARG A 6 -2.20 8.71 -42.52
N ALA A 7 -2.49 10.01 -42.39
CA ALA A 7 -3.62 10.61 -43.11
C ALA A 7 -3.29 11.01 -44.56
N ALA A 8 -2.01 11.14 -44.93
CA ALA A 8 -1.61 11.13 -46.34
C ALA A 8 -1.95 9.77 -46.99
N ASP A 9 -1.62 8.66 -46.31
CA ASP A 9 -1.98 7.31 -46.76
C ASP A 9 -3.50 7.13 -46.90
N ASP A 10 -4.30 7.69 -45.97
CA ASP A 10 -5.77 7.63 -46.02
C ASP A 10 -6.39 8.43 -47.18
N LEU A 11 -5.87 9.63 -47.46
CA LEU A 11 -6.32 10.43 -48.62
C LEU A 11 -6.03 9.71 -49.94
N LEU A 12 -4.88 9.06 -50.03
CA LEU A 12 -4.46 8.29 -51.19
C LEU A 12 -5.34 7.06 -51.36
N ALA A 13 -5.55 6.27 -50.30
CA ALA A 13 -6.45 5.14 -50.32
C ALA A 13 -7.89 5.55 -50.70
N ALA A 14 -8.39 6.69 -50.22
CA ALA A 14 -9.68 7.24 -50.63
C ALA A 14 -9.73 7.64 -52.11
N THR A 15 -8.65 8.24 -52.63
CA THR A 15 -8.56 8.64 -54.05
C THR A 15 -8.52 7.43 -54.97
N PHE A 16 -7.73 6.40 -54.62
CA PHE A 16 -7.65 5.17 -55.41
C PHE A 16 -8.97 4.38 -55.39
N ARG A 17 -9.68 4.34 -54.25
CA ARG A 17 -11.04 3.75 -54.17
C ARG A 17 -12.04 4.41 -55.11
N GLY A 18 -11.94 5.73 -55.29
CA GLY A 18 -12.89 6.51 -56.09
C GLY A 18 -12.49 6.71 -57.56
N ALA A 19 -11.36 6.17 -58.03
CA ALA A 19 -10.85 6.40 -59.38
C ALA A 19 -11.29 5.29 -60.36
N PRO A 20 -11.80 5.64 -61.57
CA PRO A 20 -12.08 4.65 -62.60
C PRO A 20 -10.79 3.96 -63.02
N SER A 21 -10.91 2.70 -63.45
CA SER A 21 -9.78 1.84 -63.79
C SER A 21 -8.94 2.36 -64.96
N ALA A 22 -9.38 3.36 -65.72
CA ALA A 22 -8.63 3.98 -66.81
C ALA A 22 -8.07 5.38 -66.48
N ALA A 23 -8.19 5.86 -65.23
CA ALA A 23 -7.78 7.20 -64.85
C ALA A 23 -6.27 7.42 -65.06
N GLY A 24 -5.92 8.38 -65.92
CA GLY A 24 -4.55 8.83 -66.12
C GLY A 24 -4.03 9.65 -64.93
N HIS A 25 -2.72 9.95 -64.94
CA HIS A 25 -2.05 10.74 -63.89
C HIS A 25 -2.78 12.06 -63.58
N ASP A 26 -3.15 12.80 -64.62
CA ASP A 26 -3.81 14.09 -64.51
C ASP A 26 -5.19 13.97 -63.85
N GLU A 27 -5.92 12.90 -64.14
CA GLU A 27 -7.23 12.65 -63.54
C GLU A 27 -7.11 12.26 -62.06
N LEU A 28 -6.07 11.48 -61.71
CA LEU A 28 -5.79 11.10 -60.33
C LEU A 28 -5.41 12.32 -59.47
N VAL A 29 -4.56 13.22 -59.99
CA VAL A 29 -4.20 14.47 -59.28
C VAL A 29 -5.44 15.35 -59.09
N LEU A 30 -6.29 15.48 -60.11
CA LEU A 30 -7.54 16.24 -60.01
C LEU A 30 -8.50 15.64 -58.98
N ARG A 31 -8.69 14.32 -58.97
CA ARG A 31 -9.55 13.64 -57.99
C ARG A 31 -9.00 13.80 -56.58
N MET A 32 -7.70 13.63 -56.39
CA MET A 32 -7.04 13.80 -55.10
C MET A 32 -7.20 15.21 -54.54
N VAL A 33 -6.96 16.25 -55.35
CA VAL A 33 -7.16 17.65 -54.96
C VAL A 33 -8.62 17.90 -54.56
N ARG A 34 -9.57 17.32 -55.30
CA ARG A 34 -11.00 17.42 -54.96
C ARG A 34 -11.33 16.69 -53.66
N THR A 35 -10.78 15.50 -53.44
CA THR A 35 -10.94 14.76 -52.19
C THR A 35 -10.39 15.57 -51.02
N PHE A 36 -9.17 16.11 -51.16
CA PHE A 36 -8.53 16.96 -50.15
C PHE A 36 -9.35 18.21 -49.82
N VAL A 37 -9.79 18.96 -50.83
CA VAL A 37 -10.58 20.18 -50.61
C VAL A 37 -11.92 19.87 -49.92
N ARG A 38 -12.48 18.68 -50.11
CA ARG A 38 -13.72 18.24 -49.44
C ARG A 38 -13.49 17.71 -48.03
N SER A 39 -12.39 16.99 -47.81
CA SER A 39 -12.11 16.31 -46.53
C SER A 39 -11.34 17.20 -45.54
N ALA A 40 -10.71 18.28 -46.01
CA ALA A 40 -9.96 19.18 -45.15
C ALA A 40 -10.91 20.03 -44.27
N PRO A 41 -10.67 20.13 -42.95
CA PRO A 41 -11.51 20.91 -42.05
C PRO A 41 -11.51 22.39 -42.45
N ALA A 42 -12.70 22.98 -42.51
CA ALA A 42 -12.86 24.40 -42.77
C ALA A 42 -12.58 25.21 -41.51
N ARG A 43 -11.36 25.74 -41.34
CA ARG A 43 -11.11 26.76 -40.30
C ARG A 43 -11.90 28.04 -40.62
N ARG A 44 -12.65 28.55 -39.64
CA ARG A 44 -13.06 29.96 -39.61
C ARG A 44 -11.81 30.79 -39.33
N ARG A 45 -11.54 31.76 -40.20
CA ARG A 45 -10.51 32.77 -39.98
C ARG A 45 -11.00 33.69 -38.86
N GLU A 46 -10.30 33.73 -37.74
CA GLU A 46 -10.40 34.86 -36.81
C GLU A 46 -9.85 36.09 -37.55
N ASP A 47 -10.70 37.11 -37.62
CA ASP A 47 -10.57 38.45 -38.23
C ASP A 47 -9.59 38.68 -39.41
N PRO A 48 -10.07 39.07 -40.61
CA PRO A 48 -9.22 39.43 -41.74
C PRO A 48 -8.72 40.89 -41.72
N THR A 49 -8.91 41.64 -40.63
CA THR A 49 -8.71 43.10 -40.60
C THR A 49 -7.37 43.57 -39.99
N GLY A 50 -6.54 42.66 -39.46
CA GLY A 50 -5.17 43.01 -39.06
C GLY A 50 -4.27 43.26 -40.29
N PRO A 51 -3.38 44.27 -40.26
CA PRO A 51 -2.38 44.45 -41.31
C PRO A 51 -1.58 43.15 -41.45
N LEU A 52 -1.20 42.80 -42.69
CA LEU A 52 -0.26 41.73 -43.00
C LEU A 52 1.00 41.96 -42.17
N VAL A 53 1.05 41.35 -40.99
CA VAL A 53 2.27 41.21 -40.20
C VAL A 53 3.27 40.56 -41.14
N VAL A 54 4.46 41.15 -41.21
CA VAL A 54 5.58 40.62 -41.97
C VAL A 54 5.86 39.22 -41.41
N LEU A 55 5.31 38.20 -42.08
CA LEU A 55 5.57 36.80 -41.79
C LEU A 55 6.98 36.53 -42.34
N ASP A 56 7.99 36.65 -41.48
CA ASP A 56 9.40 36.45 -41.86
C ASP A 56 9.75 34.98 -42.16
N ASP A 57 8.87 34.02 -41.80
CA ASP A 57 9.04 32.60 -42.13
C ASP A 57 8.00 32.11 -43.17
N PRO A 58 8.42 31.63 -44.36
CA PRO A 58 7.53 31.00 -45.33
C PRO A 58 6.80 29.75 -44.82
N GLY A 59 7.23 29.13 -43.71
CA GLY A 59 6.51 28.06 -43.01
C GLY A 59 5.19 28.52 -42.36
N ASP A 60 5.19 29.70 -41.74
CA ASP A 60 4.01 30.29 -41.08
C ASP A 60 2.96 30.79 -42.08
N VAL A 61 3.40 31.15 -43.29
CA VAL A 61 2.49 31.46 -44.38
C VAL A 61 1.68 30.23 -44.76
N LEU A 62 2.30 29.03 -44.80
CA LEU A 62 1.65 27.79 -45.24
C LEU A 62 0.62 27.24 -44.24
N THR A 63 0.86 27.42 -42.93
CA THR A 63 -0.05 26.96 -41.86
C THR A 63 -1.35 27.77 -41.79
N ASN A 64 -1.34 29.01 -42.29
CA ASN A 64 -2.49 29.92 -42.23
C ASN A 64 -3.39 29.91 -43.48
N LEU A 65 -3.02 29.16 -44.53
CA LEU A 65 -3.81 29.09 -45.77
C LEU A 65 -5.03 28.18 -45.65
N ARG A 66 -6.16 28.61 -46.25
CA ARG A 66 -7.36 27.79 -46.42
C ARG A 66 -7.07 26.58 -47.32
N PRO A 67 -7.85 25.48 -47.24
CA PRO A 67 -7.64 24.30 -48.08
C PRO A 67 -7.51 24.59 -49.59
N ARG A 68 -8.32 25.52 -50.12
CA ARG A 68 -8.25 25.94 -51.53
C ARG A 68 -7.03 26.80 -51.85
N GLU A 69 -6.58 27.62 -50.92
CA GLU A 69 -5.37 28.46 -51.06
C GLU A 69 -4.11 27.59 -51.04
N ARG A 70 -4.07 26.58 -50.15
CA ARG A 70 -3.02 25.55 -50.13
C ARG A 70 -2.94 24.79 -51.45
N ALA A 71 -4.07 24.26 -51.92
CA ALA A 71 -4.13 23.55 -53.19
C ALA A 71 -3.74 24.45 -54.38
N ALA A 72 -4.20 25.70 -54.43
CA ALA A 72 -3.84 26.64 -55.48
C ALA A 72 -2.34 26.96 -55.48
N THR A 73 -1.76 27.17 -54.29
CA THR A 73 -0.35 27.51 -54.09
C THR A 73 0.55 26.37 -54.57
N VAL A 74 0.25 25.15 -54.15
CA VAL A 74 1.00 23.95 -54.57
C VAL A 74 0.93 23.75 -56.08
N LEU A 75 -0.28 23.78 -56.66
CA LEU A 75 -0.46 23.55 -58.09
C LEU A 75 0.19 24.65 -58.96
N ARG A 76 0.17 25.92 -58.52
CA ARG A 76 0.75 27.04 -59.27
C ARG A 76 2.26 27.17 -59.12
N ARG A 77 2.78 27.11 -57.89
CA ARG A 77 4.19 27.40 -57.58
C ARG A 77 5.09 26.19 -57.72
N VAL A 78 4.56 25.01 -57.42
CA VAL A 78 5.35 23.78 -57.43
C VAL A 78 5.12 23.04 -58.75
N GLU A 79 3.89 22.63 -59.04
CA GLU A 79 3.54 21.87 -60.27
C GLU A 79 3.51 22.74 -61.54
N ARG A 80 3.64 24.06 -61.41
CA ARG A 80 3.63 25.04 -62.53
C ARG A 80 2.38 24.94 -63.43
N TRP A 81 1.25 24.49 -62.89
CA TRP A 81 0.00 24.39 -63.65
C TRP A 81 -0.49 25.77 -64.08
N SER A 82 -1.16 25.86 -65.23
CA SER A 82 -1.79 27.11 -65.68
C SER A 82 -2.92 27.54 -64.73
N ALA A 83 -3.20 28.83 -64.63
CA ALA A 83 -4.28 29.34 -63.78
C ALA A 83 -5.65 28.73 -64.14
N THR A 84 -5.89 28.43 -65.42
CA THR A 84 -7.10 27.73 -65.88
C THR A 84 -7.20 26.33 -65.29
N ARG A 85 -6.10 25.58 -65.32
CA ARG A 85 -6.06 24.20 -64.84
C ARG A 85 -6.20 24.11 -63.32
N VAL A 86 -5.63 25.08 -62.60
CA VAL A 86 -5.79 25.18 -61.13
C VAL A 86 -7.23 25.53 -60.75
N ALA A 87 -7.85 26.46 -61.46
CA ALA A 87 -9.25 26.84 -61.25
C ALA A 87 -10.21 25.64 -61.38
N GLU A 88 -10.00 24.81 -62.40
CA GLU A 88 -10.77 23.59 -62.63
C GLU A 88 -10.56 22.52 -61.54
N ALA A 89 -9.34 22.41 -61.02
CA ALA A 89 -8.97 21.46 -59.99
C ALA A 89 -9.65 21.76 -58.65
N ILE A 90 -9.62 23.02 -58.22
CA ILE A 90 -10.11 23.45 -56.89
C ILE A 90 -11.55 24.00 -56.90
N GLY A 91 -12.16 24.10 -58.08
CA GLY A 91 -13.57 24.52 -58.26
C GLY A 91 -13.80 26.03 -58.01
N VAL A 92 -12.96 26.89 -58.58
CA VAL A 92 -13.07 28.36 -58.45
C VAL A 92 -12.93 29.07 -59.80
N PRO A 93 -13.41 30.31 -59.96
CA PRO A 93 -13.17 31.08 -61.20
C PRO A 93 -11.68 31.34 -61.45
N ARG A 94 -11.23 31.29 -62.71
CA ARG A 94 -9.83 31.58 -63.13
C ARG A 94 -9.28 32.88 -62.54
N THR A 95 -10.10 33.93 -62.52
CA THR A 95 -9.75 35.26 -61.98
C THR A 95 -9.45 35.24 -60.49
N SER A 96 -9.92 34.23 -59.76
CA SER A 96 -9.69 34.10 -58.31
C SER A 96 -8.40 33.36 -57.97
N VAL A 97 -7.79 32.63 -58.91
CA VAL A 97 -6.57 31.84 -58.64
C VAL A 97 -5.40 32.72 -58.23
N ALA A 98 -5.24 33.90 -58.84
CA ALA A 98 -4.16 34.83 -58.47
C ALA A 98 -4.29 35.35 -57.03
N ARG A 99 -5.52 35.43 -56.49
CA ARG A 99 -5.78 35.86 -55.11
C ARG A 99 -5.61 34.74 -54.08
N LEU A 100 -5.64 33.48 -54.54
CA LEU A 100 -5.50 32.30 -53.69
C LEU A 100 -4.04 31.87 -53.49
N VAL A 101 -3.10 32.47 -54.23
CA VAL A 101 -1.67 32.17 -54.16
C VAL A 101 -0.96 33.37 -53.54
N PRO A 102 -0.42 33.26 -52.32
CA PRO A 102 0.27 34.36 -51.66
C PRO A 102 1.46 34.89 -52.49
N PRO A 103 1.68 36.21 -52.53
CA PRO A 103 2.91 36.80 -53.01
C PRO A 103 3.94 36.75 -51.87
N GLY A 104 4.85 35.76 -51.89
CA GLY A 104 5.94 35.67 -50.92
C GLY A 104 7.14 34.98 -51.54
N ASP A 105 8.32 35.56 -51.35
CA ASP A 105 9.59 34.95 -51.72
C ASP A 105 9.90 33.79 -50.75
N GLY A 106 10.60 32.74 -51.21
CA GLY A 106 10.96 31.58 -50.37
C GLY A 106 9.86 30.52 -50.17
N LEU A 107 8.60 30.78 -50.54
CA LEU A 107 7.49 29.82 -50.42
C LEU A 107 7.73 28.51 -51.20
N GLU A 108 8.41 28.60 -52.36
CA GLU A 108 8.82 27.44 -53.14
C GLU A 108 9.90 26.61 -52.44
N GLN A 109 10.81 27.24 -51.70
CA GLN A 109 11.85 26.56 -50.92
C GLN A 109 11.27 25.92 -49.66
N ALA A 110 10.35 26.59 -48.95
CA ALA A 110 9.66 26.01 -47.80
C ALA A 110 8.82 24.78 -48.17
N LEU A 111 8.08 24.86 -49.28
CA LEU A 111 7.32 23.72 -49.80
C LEU A 111 8.24 22.56 -50.21
N ARG A 112 9.43 22.84 -50.77
CA ARG A 112 10.43 21.81 -51.09
C ARG A 112 11.06 21.19 -49.84
N ALA A 113 11.43 22.01 -48.84
CA ALA A 113 12.00 21.53 -47.59
C ALA A 113 11.02 20.61 -46.83
N LEU A 114 9.74 20.99 -46.78
CA LEU A 114 8.69 20.17 -46.17
C LEU A 114 8.47 18.86 -46.96
N ALA A 115 8.55 18.94 -48.29
CA ALA A 115 8.45 17.79 -49.18
C ALA A 115 9.63 16.82 -48.99
N ASP A 116 10.84 17.34 -48.78
CA ASP A 116 12.04 16.53 -48.50
C ASP A 116 11.99 15.89 -47.10
N GLN A 117 11.55 16.62 -46.07
CA GLN A 117 11.37 16.11 -44.70
C GLN A 117 10.39 14.93 -44.62
N HIS A 118 9.36 14.90 -45.48
CA HIS A 118 8.33 13.86 -45.50
C HIS A 118 8.50 12.86 -46.65
N THR A 119 9.66 12.87 -47.31
CA THR A 119 9.96 11.87 -48.33
C THR A 119 10.07 10.48 -47.70
N ARG A 120 9.37 9.50 -48.26
CA ARG A 120 9.59 8.08 -48.00
C ARG A 120 10.07 7.36 -49.26
N PRO A 121 10.78 6.23 -49.12
CA PRO A 121 11.03 5.34 -50.24
C PRO A 121 9.72 4.89 -50.89
N ALA A 122 9.70 4.88 -52.22
CA ALA A 122 8.60 4.45 -53.07
C ALA A 122 7.90 3.15 -52.58
N ALA A 123 8.71 2.17 -52.19
CA ALA A 123 8.22 0.86 -51.72
C ALA A 123 7.43 0.94 -50.42
N ASP A 124 7.78 1.84 -49.50
CA ASP A 124 7.12 1.95 -48.20
C ASP A 124 5.78 2.68 -48.29
N THR A 125 5.66 3.67 -49.19
CA THR A 125 4.39 4.32 -49.52
C THR A 125 3.42 3.35 -50.18
N VAL A 126 3.90 2.53 -51.11
CA VAL A 126 3.07 1.50 -51.76
C VAL A 126 2.55 0.49 -50.73
N ARG A 127 3.41 0.04 -49.81
CA ARG A 127 3.01 -0.87 -48.72
C ARG A 127 1.94 -0.24 -47.83
N ALA A 128 2.17 0.98 -47.34
CA ALA A 128 1.25 1.66 -46.43
C ALA A 128 -0.13 1.95 -47.06
N VAL A 129 -0.18 2.28 -48.35
CA VAL A 129 -1.45 2.50 -49.07
C VAL A 129 -2.20 1.18 -49.29
N LEU A 130 -1.49 0.09 -49.60
CA LEU A 130 -2.10 -1.24 -49.77
C LEU A 130 -2.67 -1.77 -48.46
N ASP A 131 -1.96 -1.59 -47.33
CA ASP A 131 -2.42 -1.99 -46.00
C ASP A 131 -3.70 -1.26 -45.54
N ARG A 132 -4.05 -0.13 -46.19
CA ARG A 132 -5.24 0.69 -45.89
C ARG A 132 -6.41 0.43 -46.82
N LEU A 133 -6.24 -0.37 -47.87
CA LEU A 133 -7.34 -0.79 -48.70
C LEU A 133 -8.07 -1.95 -47.99
N PRO A 134 -9.38 -1.87 -47.75
CA PRO A 134 -10.11 -2.97 -47.11
C PRO A 134 -10.02 -4.22 -48.00
N ASP A 135 -9.75 -5.37 -47.38
CA ASP A 135 -9.64 -6.68 -48.03
C ASP A 135 -10.97 -7.00 -48.73
N PRO A 136 -11.06 -6.89 -50.08
CA PRO A 136 -12.27 -7.25 -50.79
C PRO A 136 -12.12 -8.72 -51.14
N GLY A 137 -12.77 -9.58 -50.38
CA GLY A 137 -13.05 -10.93 -50.84
C GLY A 137 -13.57 -10.88 -52.28
N ARG A 138 -12.71 -11.31 -53.21
CA ARG A 138 -12.84 -11.43 -54.69
C ARG A 138 -11.91 -10.50 -55.50
N GLN A 139 -10.72 -11.04 -55.77
CA GLN A 139 -9.98 -11.13 -57.06
C GLN A 139 -8.51 -10.70 -56.92
N HIS A 140 -7.62 -11.70 -56.80
CA HIS A 140 -6.15 -11.56 -56.83
C HIS A 140 -5.62 -10.70 -58.03
N HIS A 141 -6.38 -10.60 -59.12
CA HIS A 141 -6.01 -9.79 -60.28
C HIS A 141 -6.11 -8.27 -60.07
N ASP A 142 -6.93 -7.77 -59.15
CA ASP A 142 -7.03 -6.33 -58.86
C ASP A 142 -5.92 -5.86 -57.90
N GLU A 143 -5.46 -6.72 -57.00
CA GLU A 143 -4.37 -6.42 -56.06
C GLU A 143 -3.02 -6.27 -56.77
N ASP A 144 -2.67 -7.20 -57.68
CA ASP A 144 -1.46 -7.11 -58.52
C ASP A 144 -1.48 -5.94 -59.51
N ARG A 145 -2.69 -5.50 -59.89
CA ARG A 145 -2.89 -4.34 -60.77
C ARG A 145 -2.77 -3.03 -59.99
N LEU A 146 -3.28 -2.98 -58.76
CA LEU A 146 -3.11 -1.85 -57.83
C LEU A 146 -1.64 -1.71 -57.39
N ARG A 147 -0.96 -2.82 -57.08
CA ARG A 147 0.49 -2.87 -56.82
C ARG A 147 1.30 -2.29 -57.99
N ARG A 148 1.01 -2.70 -59.23
CA ARG A 148 1.68 -2.17 -60.43
C ARG A 148 1.40 -0.68 -60.66
N ARG A 149 0.21 -0.18 -60.35
CA ARG A 149 -0.14 1.26 -60.47
C ARG A 149 0.48 2.12 -59.39
N ALA A 150 0.47 1.63 -58.14
CA ALA A 150 1.11 2.29 -57.01
C ALA A 150 2.64 2.36 -57.25
N ALA A 151 3.25 1.27 -57.74
CA ALA A 151 4.67 1.24 -58.14
C ALA A 151 4.98 2.19 -59.30
N ALA A 152 4.17 2.23 -60.37
CA ALA A 152 4.37 3.14 -61.51
C ALA A 152 4.25 4.63 -61.15
N LEU A 153 3.46 4.96 -60.12
CA LEU A 153 3.44 6.31 -59.55
C LEU A 153 4.65 6.53 -58.65
N ALA A 154 5.09 5.54 -57.88
CA ALA A 154 6.21 5.64 -56.95
C ALA A 154 7.58 5.87 -57.65
N ASP A 155 7.69 5.49 -58.93
CA ASP A 155 8.84 5.81 -59.82
C ASP A 155 8.98 7.31 -60.17
N ARG A 156 8.03 8.16 -59.75
CA ARG A 156 8.15 9.63 -59.90
C ARG A 156 8.24 10.30 -58.52
N PRO A 157 9.45 10.39 -57.93
CA PRO A 157 9.64 10.73 -56.53
C PRO A 157 9.17 12.14 -56.16
N TRP A 158 9.12 13.08 -57.10
CA TRP A 158 8.84 14.48 -56.79
C TRP A 158 7.35 14.76 -56.50
N THR A 159 6.43 14.12 -57.24
CA THR A 159 4.98 14.38 -57.15
C THR A 159 4.39 13.86 -55.84
N TRP A 160 4.97 12.80 -55.28
CA TRP A 160 4.62 12.24 -53.98
C TRP A 160 5.06 13.13 -52.80
N ARG A 161 6.24 13.75 -52.90
CA ARG A 161 6.82 14.59 -51.85
C ARG A 161 5.99 15.84 -51.59
N ILE A 162 5.44 16.44 -52.64
CA ILE A 162 4.73 17.73 -52.59
C ILE A 162 3.28 17.58 -52.12
N LEU A 163 2.64 16.46 -52.46
CA LEU A 163 1.29 16.14 -52.00
C LEU A 163 1.27 15.59 -50.57
N ALA A 164 2.28 14.81 -50.17
CA ALA A 164 2.50 14.48 -48.76
C ALA A 164 2.71 15.76 -47.93
N ALA A 165 3.49 16.73 -48.43
CA ALA A 165 3.68 18.02 -47.79
C ALA A 165 2.37 18.82 -47.62
N ALA A 166 1.52 18.87 -48.66
CA ALA A 166 0.25 19.60 -48.61
C ALA A 166 -0.78 18.96 -47.65
N VAL A 167 -0.77 17.64 -47.53
CA VAL A 167 -1.64 16.89 -46.60
C VAL A 167 -1.12 17.00 -45.17
N VAL A 168 0.20 16.93 -44.96
CA VAL A 168 0.85 17.12 -43.66
C VAL A 168 0.66 18.55 -43.14
N LEU A 169 0.70 19.57 -43.99
CA LEU A 169 0.32 20.95 -43.63
C LEU A 169 -1.18 21.08 -43.29
N GLY A 170 -2.03 20.32 -43.98
CA GLY A 170 -3.45 20.19 -43.63
C GLY A 170 -3.64 19.59 -42.22
N LEU A 171 -2.77 18.64 -41.84
CA LEU A 171 -2.85 17.88 -40.61
C LEU A 171 -2.09 18.49 -39.43
N LEU A 172 -1.03 19.26 -39.61
CA LEU A 172 -0.40 20.05 -38.55
C LEU A 172 -1.37 21.13 -38.03
N VAL A 173 -2.18 21.66 -38.94
CA VAL A 173 -3.28 22.60 -38.62
C VAL A 173 -4.48 21.86 -38.01
N TRP A 174 -4.73 20.60 -38.41
CA TRP A 174 -5.76 19.76 -37.80
C TRP A 174 -5.33 19.20 -36.43
N ALA A 175 -4.11 18.75 -36.21
CA ALA A 175 -3.62 18.29 -34.90
C ALA A 175 -3.54 19.43 -33.88
N ARG A 176 -3.41 20.68 -34.35
CA ARG A 176 -3.52 21.90 -33.53
C ARG A 176 -4.97 22.41 -33.39
N ALA A 177 -5.93 21.85 -34.11
CA ALA A 177 -7.37 22.20 -34.06
C ALA A 177 -8.27 21.06 -33.57
N ALA A 178 -7.78 19.83 -33.62
CA ALA A 178 -8.28 18.60 -33.06
C ALA A 178 -7.30 18.25 -31.96
N GLY A 179 -7.45 18.96 -30.84
CA GLY A 179 -7.22 18.30 -29.56
C GLY A 179 -7.99 16.98 -29.57
N GLU A 180 -7.37 15.98 -28.97
CA GLU A 180 -7.89 14.62 -28.83
C GLU A 180 -9.40 14.62 -28.57
N ALA A 181 -10.13 13.87 -29.40
CA ALA A 181 -11.47 13.45 -29.02
C ALA A 181 -11.35 12.28 -28.02
N PRO A 182 -12.16 12.29 -26.96
CA PRO A 182 -11.97 11.52 -25.73
C PRO A 182 -12.28 10.02 -25.91
N PRO A 183 -11.85 9.17 -24.96
CA PRO A 183 -12.48 7.86 -24.77
C PRO A 183 -14.00 8.01 -24.57
N PRO A 184 -14.80 6.94 -24.80
CA PRO A 184 -16.26 7.06 -24.96
C PRO A 184 -16.90 7.74 -23.75
N ALA A 185 -17.80 8.69 -24.03
CA ALA A 185 -18.55 9.56 -23.12
C ALA A 185 -18.55 9.13 -21.64
N ALA A 186 -17.53 9.59 -20.90
CA ALA A 186 -17.70 9.94 -19.51
C ALA A 186 -18.41 11.30 -19.48
N THR A 187 -19.50 11.36 -18.73
CA THR A 187 -20.14 12.58 -18.24
C THR A 187 -19.12 13.67 -17.93
N GLU A 188 -19.44 14.92 -18.25
CA GLU A 188 -18.68 16.13 -17.91
C GLU A 188 -17.98 15.98 -16.54
N ASP A 189 -16.70 15.63 -16.56
CA ASP A 189 -15.85 15.80 -15.38
C ASP A 189 -15.54 17.30 -15.29
N PRO A 190 -15.81 17.93 -14.13
CA PRO A 190 -15.46 19.33 -13.91
C PRO A 190 -13.94 19.47 -14.05
N ALA A 191 -13.46 20.69 -14.30
CA ALA A 191 -12.04 21.01 -14.20
C ALA A 191 -11.41 20.21 -13.04
N GLU A 192 -10.34 19.46 -13.33
CA GLU A 192 -9.60 18.65 -12.36
C GLU A 192 -9.02 19.62 -11.32
N THR A 193 -9.87 20.02 -10.37
CA THR A 193 -9.50 20.75 -9.19
C THR A 193 -8.63 19.78 -8.41
N VAL A 194 -7.32 20.03 -8.43
CA VAL A 194 -6.40 19.44 -7.45
C VAL A 194 -7.14 19.45 -6.11
N PRO A 195 -7.39 18.30 -5.47
CA PRO A 195 -8.16 18.27 -4.24
C PRO A 195 -7.45 19.18 -3.24
N VAL A 196 -8.21 20.12 -2.67
CA VAL A 196 -7.68 21.15 -1.79
C VAL A 196 -8.23 20.91 -0.39
N VAL A 197 -7.34 20.89 0.60
CA VAL A 197 -7.71 20.86 2.01
C VAL A 197 -7.75 22.28 2.54
N HIS A 198 -8.93 22.75 2.90
CA HIS A 198 -9.10 24.01 3.60
C HIS A 198 -8.80 23.82 5.08
N LEU A 199 -8.07 24.75 5.69
CA LEU A 199 -7.83 24.79 7.13
C LEU A 199 -8.79 25.76 7.82
N VAL A 200 -9.06 25.54 9.10
CA VAL A 200 -10.00 26.37 9.90
C VAL A 200 -9.52 27.82 10.02
N ASP A 201 -8.22 28.07 9.95
CA ASP A 201 -7.61 29.40 9.93
C ASP A 201 -7.72 30.13 8.57
N GLY A 202 -8.36 29.49 7.58
CA GLY A 202 -8.55 30.00 6.23
C GLY A 202 -7.40 29.70 5.26
N ALA A 203 -6.33 29.04 5.72
CA ALA A 203 -5.27 28.57 4.84
C ALA A 203 -5.75 27.40 3.96
N VAL A 204 -5.02 27.16 2.88
CA VAL A 204 -5.42 26.26 1.81
C VAL A 204 -4.22 25.40 1.44
N LEU A 205 -4.32 24.09 1.69
CA LEU A 205 -3.28 23.10 1.41
C LEU A 205 -3.64 22.28 0.18
N PRO A 206 -2.72 22.08 -0.79
CA PRO A 206 -2.97 21.13 -1.87
C PRO A 206 -2.84 19.70 -1.33
N ALA A 207 -3.76 18.81 -1.70
CA ALA A 207 -3.80 17.43 -1.22
C ALA A 207 -2.98 16.44 -2.09
N LEU A 208 -2.45 16.92 -3.22
CA LEU A 208 -1.47 16.24 -4.07
C LEU A 208 -0.68 17.33 -4.78
N GLU A 209 0.59 17.48 -4.41
CA GLU A 209 1.46 18.48 -5.04
C GLU A 209 2.31 17.78 -6.09
N THR A 210 1.93 17.97 -7.37
CA THR A 210 2.71 17.56 -8.54
C THR A 210 3.93 18.45 -8.78
N ASP A 211 4.18 19.42 -7.92
CA ASP A 211 5.39 20.24 -7.89
C ASP A 211 6.06 19.92 -6.55
N LEU A 212 7.30 19.44 -6.55
CA LEU A 212 8.06 19.14 -5.33
C LEU A 212 9.02 20.28 -4.94
N THR A 213 9.08 21.38 -5.68
CA THR A 213 10.04 22.47 -5.44
C THR A 213 9.85 23.15 -4.09
N TRP A 214 8.60 23.30 -3.63
CA TRP A 214 8.26 23.87 -2.32
C TRP A 214 8.73 22.98 -1.14
N ARG A 215 8.99 21.69 -1.40
CA ARG A 215 9.60 20.74 -0.45
C ARG A 215 11.12 20.84 -0.37
N GLY A 216 11.72 21.66 -1.23
CA GLY A 216 13.16 21.74 -1.38
C GLY A 216 13.72 20.89 -2.52
N TRP A 217 12.89 20.21 -3.33
CA TRP A 217 13.34 19.54 -4.56
C TRP A 217 13.63 20.55 -5.68
N ARG A 218 14.66 21.36 -5.46
CA ARG A 218 15.20 22.36 -6.38
C ARG A 218 16.72 22.38 -6.25
N LEU A 219 17.39 22.83 -7.31
CA LEU A 219 18.82 23.07 -7.21
C LEU A 219 19.10 24.28 -6.30
N GLY A 220 20.20 24.22 -5.56
CA GLY A 220 20.73 25.34 -4.80
C GLY A 220 21.21 26.48 -5.71
N PRO A 221 21.59 27.64 -5.14
CA PRO A 221 22.04 28.81 -5.90
C PRO A 221 23.22 28.51 -6.82
N ASP A 222 24.07 27.56 -6.43
CA ASP A 222 25.27 27.15 -7.17
C ASP A 222 25.02 25.93 -8.08
N GLY A 223 23.77 25.48 -8.24
CA GLY A 223 23.40 24.31 -9.05
C GLY A 223 23.56 22.97 -8.33
N GLU A 224 23.83 23.00 -7.01
CA GLU A 224 23.95 21.80 -6.16
C GLU A 224 22.60 21.11 -5.93
N VAL A 225 22.60 19.78 -5.88
CA VAL A 225 21.41 18.99 -5.53
C VAL A 225 21.29 18.81 -4.02
N PRO A 226 20.09 18.59 -3.46
CA PRO A 226 19.93 18.32 -2.04
C PRO A 226 20.67 17.04 -1.58
N ASP A 227 21.57 17.18 -0.61
CA ASP A 227 22.36 16.06 -0.06
C ASP A 227 21.53 15.12 0.82
N ASP A 228 20.67 15.68 1.68
CA ASP A 228 19.76 14.95 2.57
C ASP A 228 18.41 15.69 2.60
N LEU A 229 17.33 15.03 2.16
CA LEU A 229 16.00 15.63 2.09
C LEU A 229 14.93 14.54 2.29
N GLU A 230 13.99 14.76 3.20
CA GLU A 230 12.80 13.90 3.36
C GLU A 230 13.13 12.40 3.52
N GLY A 231 14.12 12.09 4.37
CA GLY A 231 14.54 10.70 4.63
C GLY A 231 15.38 10.07 3.50
N LEU A 232 15.63 10.82 2.42
CA LEU A 232 16.47 10.43 1.31
C LEU A 232 17.86 11.08 1.43
N ARG A 233 18.88 10.31 1.07
CA ARG A 233 20.27 10.77 1.02
C ARG A 233 20.85 10.54 -0.36
N LEU A 234 21.53 11.57 -0.84
CA LEU A 234 22.20 11.57 -2.12
C LEU A 234 23.22 10.42 -2.17
N VAL A 235 23.12 9.64 -3.24
CA VAL A 235 24.05 8.54 -3.55
C VAL A 235 25.08 9.05 -4.53
N GLU A 236 24.63 9.62 -5.65
CA GLU A 236 25.51 10.16 -6.67
C GLU A 236 24.80 11.22 -7.53
N THR A 237 25.64 11.98 -8.24
CA THR A 237 25.24 12.88 -9.32
C THR A 237 25.98 12.50 -10.59
N VAL A 238 25.31 12.63 -11.73
CA VAL A 238 25.82 12.32 -13.06
C VAL A 238 25.48 13.47 -14.00
N ASP A 239 26.52 14.12 -14.53
CA ASP A 239 26.40 15.12 -15.57
C ASP A 239 26.21 14.45 -16.95
N ILE A 240 25.18 14.88 -17.67
CA ILE A 240 24.85 14.45 -19.02
C ILE A 240 25.09 15.62 -19.98
N ASP A 241 26.01 15.43 -20.91
CA ASP A 241 26.24 16.36 -22.02
C ASP A 241 25.13 16.17 -23.05
N LEU A 242 24.22 17.15 -23.21
CA LEU A 242 23.10 17.04 -24.14
C LEU A 242 23.56 16.99 -25.62
N ALA A 243 24.81 17.35 -25.93
CA ALA A 243 25.38 17.12 -27.26
C ALA A 243 25.65 15.63 -27.53
N ARG A 244 25.71 14.80 -26.47
CA ARG A 244 25.90 13.35 -26.47
C ARG A 244 24.84 12.68 -25.58
N ALA A 245 23.60 13.14 -25.72
CA ALA A 245 22.51 12.79 -24.83
C ALA A 245 22.18 11.28 -24.78
N ASP A 246 22.59 10.51 -25.79
CA ASP A 246 22.36 9.07 -25.90
C ASP A 246 23.55 8.21 -25.42
N ASP A 247 24.57 8.81 -24.79
CA ASP A 247 25.71 8.08 -24.21
C ASP A 247 25.28 7.14 -23.07
N ILE A 248 26.04 6.07 -22.85
CA ILE A 248 25.79 5.12 -21.77
C ILE A 248 26.16 5.77 -20.43
N LEU A 249 25.23 5.74 -19.47
CA LEU A 249 25.45 6.19 -18.10
C LEU A 249 25.81 5.01 -17.17
N LEU A 250 26.64 5.26 -16.16
CA LEU A 250 26.96 4.29 -15.12
C LEU A 250 26.34 4.75 -13.81
N LEU A 251 25.29 4.06 -13.36
CA LEU A 251 24.47 4.44 -12.21
C LEU A 251 24.67 3.49 -11.02
N ASP A 252 24.67 4.03 -9.81
CA ASP A 252 24.61 3.29 -8.55
C ASP A 252 23.15 3.09 -8.12
N THR A 253 22.52 2.01 -8.61
CA THR A 253 21.15 1.63 -8.24
C THR A 253 21.11 0.56 -7.13
N ARG A 254 22.15 0.49 -6.31
CA ARG A 254 22.25 -0.53 -5.24
C ARG A 254 21.42 -0.09 -4.03
N PRO A 255 20.43 -0.89 -3.59
CA PRO A 255 19.66 -0.58 -2.39
C PRO A 255 20.57 -0.62 -1.16
N ARG A 256 20.60 0.44 -0.35
CA ARG A 256 21.29 0.42 0.96
C ARG A 256 20.29 -0.05 2.02
N ALA A 257 20.65 -1.10 2.76
CA ALA A 257 19.81 -1.67 3.83
C ALA A 257 18.38 -2.09 3.42
N GLY A 258 18.19 -2.48 2.16
CA GLY A 258 16.88 -2.91 1.64
C GLY A 258 15.99 -1.80 1.09
N ALA A 259 16.43 -0.53 1.10
CA ALA A 259 15.69 0.61 0.57
C ALA A 259 15.79 0.75 -0.96
N ALA A 260 14.73 1.21 -1.64
CA ALA A 260 14.83 1.53 -3.06
C ALA A 260 15.73 2.74 -3.35
N VAL A 261 16.15 2.86 -4.61
CA VAL A 261 16.89 4.01 -5.12
C VAL A 261 15.96 4.85 -5.98
N PHE A 262 15.96 6.16 -5.77
CA PHE A 262 15.13 7.13 -6.50
C PHE A 262 15.98 8.07 -7.32
N ALA A 263 15.41 8.62 -8.39
CA ALA A 263 16.10 9.56 -9.27
C ALA A 263 15.23 10.76 -9.64
N ALA A 264 15.92 11.87 -9.90
CA ALA A 264 15.36 13.09 -10.49
C ALA A 264 16.37 13.67 -11.48
N LEU A 265 15.86 14.35 -12.52
CA LEU A 265 16.63 14.87 -13.63
C LEU A 265 16.38 16.37 -13.79
N TRP A 266 17.44 17.17 -13.80
CA TRP A 266 17.37 18.60 -14.13
C TRP A 266 18.03 18.87 -15.47
N CYS A 267 17.42 19.69 -16.31
CA CYS A 267 17.88 19.98 -17.66
C CYS A 267 18.02 21.49 -17.85
N GLU A 268 19.11 21.91 -18.49
CA GLU A 268 19.26 23.30 -18.95
C GLU A 268 18.34 23.54 -20.13
N LEU A 269 17.14 24.04 -19.84
CA LEU A 269 16.14 24.33 -20.86
C LEU A 269 16.25 25.79 -21.32
N PRO A 270 15.97 26.07 -22.61
CA PRO A 270 15.77 27.45 -23.05
C PRO A 270 14.57 28.06 -22.30
N ALA A 271 14.54 29.39 -22.19
CA ALA A 271 13.43 30.11 -21.56
C ALA A 271 12.08 29.59 -22.09
N LEU A 272 11.15 29.29 -21.17
CA LEU A 272 9.89 28.62 -21.47
C LEU A 272 9.12 29.32 -22.59
N ASP A 273 9.14 28.71 -23.76
CA ASP A 273 8.15 28.93 -24.81
C ASP A 273 7.06 27.89 -24.59
N ALA A 274 5.80 28.32 -24.47
CA ALA A 274 4.63 27.46 -24.27
C ALA A 274 4.43 26.42 -25.40
N GLN A 275 5.18 26.54 -26.50
CA GLN A 275 5.19 25.58 -27.60
C GLN A 275 6.20 24.45 -27.45
N LEU A 276 7.15 24.55 -26.51
CA LEU A 276 8.16 23.52 -26.28
C LEU A 276 7.63 22.45 -25.32
N VAL A 277 7.81 21.18 -25.70
CA VAL A 277 7.50 20.03 -24.84
C VAL A 277 8.73 19.72 -24.00
N ALA A 278 8.60 19.82 -22.68
CA ALA A 278 9.68 19.51 -21.75
C ALA A 278 10.27 18.10 -22.04
N PRO A 279 11.60 17.95 -22.09
CA PRO A 279 12.20 16.67 -22.42
C PRO A 279 11.95 15.62 -21.35
N THR A 280 11.91 14.36 -21.76
CA THR A 280 11.87 13.20 -20.83
C THR A 280 12.95 12.21 -21.25
N ALA A 281 13.78 11.80 -20.30
CA ALA A 281 14.79 10.78 -20.51
C ALA A 281 14.20 9.39 -20.21
N HIS A 282 14.29 8.49 -21.19
CA HIS A 282 13.92 7.09 -21.08
C HIS A 282 15.18 6.28 -20.79
N LEU A 283 15.40 5.94 -19.52
CA LEU A 283 16.53 5.13 -19.08
C LEU A 283 16.20 3.64 -19.23
N VAL A 284 16.99 2.92 -20.02
CA VAL A 284 16.93 1.46 -20.08
C VAL A 284 17.99 0.89 -19.14
N VAL A 285 17.53 0.39 -17.99
CA VAL A 285 18.36 -0.21 -16.94
C VAL A 285 18.03 -1.70 -16.87
N ARG A 286 18.99 -2.57 -17.21
CA ARG A 286 18.81 -4.05 -17.24
C ARG A 286 17.58 -4.51 -18.05
N GLY A 287 17.30 -3.85 -19.18
CA GLY A 287 16.17 -4.17 -20.06
C GLY A 287 14.80 -3.70 -19.55
N ARG A 288 14.77 -2.85 -18.51
CA ARG A 288 13.56 -2.16 -18.03
C ARG A 288 13.68 -0.67 -18.33
N THR A 289 12.62 -0.08 -18.87
CA THR A 289 12.57 1.36 -19.16
C THR A 289 11.98 2.11 -17.98
N VAL A 290 12.62 3.24 -17.63
CA VAL A 290 12.19 4.20 -16.62
C VAL A 290 12.11 5.57 -17.27
N ASP A 291 11.01 6.29 -17.04
CA ASP A 291 10.78 7.61 -17.61
C ASP A 291 11.10 8.70 -16.57
N LEU A 292 12.13 9.49 -16.84
CA LEU A 292 12.57 10.61 -16.02
C LEU A 292 12.20 11.94 -16.70
N PRO A 293 11.14 12.62 -16.26
CA PRO A 293 10.82 13.95 -16.78
C PRO A 293 11.90 14.95 -16.37
N CYS A 294 12.30 15.83 -17.29
CA CYS A 294 13.21 16.94 -16.96
C CYS A 294 12.49 17.98 -16.10
N ALA A 295 13.08 18.30 -14.95
CA ALA A 295 12.88 19.59 -14.30
C ALA A 295 13.81 20.64 -14.93
N GLY A 296 13.42 21.91 -14.96
CA GLY A 296 14.31 22.99 -15.39
C GLY A 296 15.32 23.33 -14.31
N THR A 297 16.58 23.58 -14.69
CA THR A 297 17.59 24.08 -13.73
C THR A 297 17.23 25.44 -13.13
N SER A 298 16.42 26.24 -13.82
CA SER A 298 15.85 27.49 -13.31
C SER A 298 14.62 27.31 -12.43
N GLY A 299 14.17 26.07 -12.18
CA GLY A 299 12.99 25.73 -11.38
C GLY A 299 11.71 25.47 -12.18
N GLU A 300 11.70 25.76 -13.49
CA GLU A 300 10.55 25.51 -14.37
C GLU A 300 10.96 24.71 -15.61
N PRO A 301 10.29 23.57 -15.91
CA PRO A 301 9.23 22.95 -15.14
C PRO A 301 9.76 22.40 -13.79
N PRO A 302 8.91 22.29 -12.76
CA PRO A 302 9.34 21.80 -11.45
C PRO A 302 9.64 20.29 -11.47
N VAL A 303 10.35 19.82 -10.46
CA VAL A 303 10.45 18.38 -10.18
C VAL A 303 9.06 17.89 -9.78
N SER A 304 8.45 17.02 -10.57
CA SER A 304 7.06 16.63 -10.34
C SER A 304 6.88 15.36 -9.51
N ARG A 305 7.86 14.47 -9.55
CA ARG A 305 7.92 13.25 -8.74
C ARG A 305 9.35 12.73 -8.70
N LEU A 306 9.63 11.93 -7.67
CA LEU A 306 10.81 11.08 -7.65
C LEU A 306 10.49 9.77 -8.35
N VAL A 307 11.43 9.27 -9.15
CA VAL A 307 11.21 8.07 -9.95
C VAL A 307 12.05 6.93 -9.39
N PRO A 308 11.43 5.81 -8.93
CA PRO A 308 12.20 4.67 -8.45
C PRO A 308 12.98 4.02 -9.59
N LEU A 309 14.18 3.51 -9.27
CA LEU A 309 15.06 2.81 -10.22
C LEU A 309 15.09 1.30 -9.95
N PRO A 310 15.29 0.46 -10.98
CA PRO A 310 15.44 -0.97 -10.80
C PRO A 310 16.63 -1.31 -9.87
N PRO A 311 16.42 -2.12 -8.82
CA PRO A 311 17.48 -2.45 -7.87
C PRO A 311 18.59 -3.29 -8.52
N ALA A 312 19.85 -2.94 -8.25
CA ALA A 312 21.01 -3.74 -8.63
C ALA A 312 21.26 -4.87 -7.61
N ALA A 313 21.57 -6.07 -8.11
CA ALA A 313 21.91 -7.23 -7.29
C ALA A 313 23.43 -7.38 -7.05
N ASP A 314 24.25 -6.74 -7.88
CA ASP A 314 25.71 -6.91 -7.91
C ASP A 314 26.44 -5.74 -7.22
N ARG A 315 27.72 -5.95 -6.89
CA ARG A 315 28.59 -4.92 -6.29
C ARG A 315 29.03 -3.83 -7.28
N GLU A 316 28.83 -4.04 -8.57
CA GLU A 316 29.26 -3.13 -9.64
C GLU A 316 28.16 -2.11 -10.01
N ARG A 317 28.55 -0.99 -10.63
CA ARG A 317 27.61 0.02 -11.15
C ARG A 317 26.81 -0.54 -12.33
N THR A 318 25.57 -0.10 -12.48
CA THR A 318 24.68 -0.54 -13.55
C THR A 318 24.81 0.37 -14.76
N ALA A 319 25.07 -0.21 -15.94
CA ALA A 319 25.01 0.53 -17.20
C ALA A 319 23.55 0.82 -17.59
N ALA A 320 23.26 2.09 -17.91
CA ALA A 320 21.97 2.57 -18.36
C ALA A 320 22.10 3.20 -19.75
N THR A 321 21.27 2.77 -20.70
CA THR A 321 21.17 3.44 -22.00
C THR A 321 20.11 4.53 -21.92
N VAL A 322 20.42 5.72 -22.44
CA VAL A 322 19.49 6.86 -22.43
C VAL A 322 18.92 7.04 -23.82
N THR A 323 17.62 7.31 -23.89
CA THR A 323 16.97 7.85 -25.09
C THR A 323 16.02 8.97 -24.65
N TRP A 324 15.64 9.87 -25.56
CA TRP A 324 14.88 11.05 -25.18
C TRP A 324 13.59 11.21 -25.97
N SER A 325 12.58 11.79 -25.34
CA SER A 325 11.40 12.36 -25.98
C SER A 325 11.24 13.84 -25.62
N GLY A 326 10.37 14.55 -26.35
CA GLY A 326 10.21 16.01 -26.22
C GLY A 326 11.29 16.82 -26.96
N ASP A 327 11.37 18.11 -26.66
CA ASP A 327 12.27 19.05 -27.33
C ASP A 327 13.62 19.17 -26.61
N VAL A 328 14.52 18.21 -26.88
CA VAL A 328 15.86 18.18 -26.28
C VAL A 328 16.75 19.28 -26.86
N PRO A 329 17.33 20.16 -26.02
CA PRO A 329 18.31 21.15 -26.47
C PRO A 329 19.55 20.48 -27.09
N ARG A 330 20.01 20.98 -28.24
CA ARG A 330 21.25 20.48 -28.90
C ARG A 330 22.55 20.91 -28.20
N LYS A 331 22.45 21.80 -27.22
CA LYS A 331 23.53 22.35 -26.40
C LYS A 331 23.01 22.50 -24.98
N GLY A 332 23.86 22.26 -24.00
CA GLY A 332 23.53 22.38 -22.59
C GLY A 332 23.87 21.11 -21.82
N ARG A 333 23.55 21.12 -20.53
CA ARG A 333 23.77 19.99 -19.63
C ARG A 333 22.45 19.54 -19.01
N ALA A 334 22.40 18.26 -18.65
CA ALA A 334 21.42 17.76 -17.71
C ALA A 334 22.14 17.10 -16.52
N LEU A 335 21.55 17.20 -15.34
CA LEU A 335 22.06 16.66 -14.10
C LEU A 335 21.10 15.59 -13.61
N LEU A 336 21.54 14.34 -13.63
CA LEU A 336 20.82 13.22 -13.02
C LEU A 336 21.38 13.01 -11.62
N ALA A 337 20.50 12.96 -10.62
CA ALA A 337 20.89 12.62 -9.27
C ALA A 337 20.08 11.43 -8.76
N THR A 338 20.72 10.61 -7.93
CA THR A 338 20.07 9.44 -7.31
C THR A 338 20.18 9.49 -5.80
N TRP A 339 19.13 9.03 -5.12
CA TRP A 339 19.05 8.99 -3.66
C TRP A 339 18.68 7.59 -3.18
N THR A 340 19.12 7.26 -1.97
CA THR A 340 18.71 6.07 -1.22
C THR A 340 18.08 6.52 0.08
N GLU A 341 17.14 5.73 0.60
CA GLU A 341 16.58 6.03 1.92
C GLU A 341 17.63 5.82 3.00
N VAL A 342 17.60 6.71 3.99
CA VAL A 342 18.32 6.55 5.25
C VAL A 342 17.23 6.23 6.24
N GLY A 343 17.06 4.95 6.60
CA GLY A 343 15.94 4.44 7.40
C GLY A 343 15.82 5.03 8.82
N GLY A 344 15.52 6.32 8.90
CA GLY A 344 15.29 7.07 10.12
C GLY A 344 13.89 7.67 10.08
N ASP A 345 13.18 7.50 11.19
CA ASP A 345 11.87 8.09 11.40
C ASP A 345 11.96 9.62 11.22
N PRO A 346 10.91 10.27 10.69
CA PRO A 346 10.86 11.73 10.62
C PRO A 346 11.18 12.33 11.99
N ARG A 347 12.15 13.25 12.05
CA ARG A 347 12.51 13.88 13.32
C ARG A 347 11.29 14.64 13.85
N ARG A 348 10.85 14.30 15.07
CA ARG A 348 9.80 15.05 15.76
C ARG A 348 10.18 16.53 15.82
N ALA A 349 9.48 17.34 15.05
CA ALA A 349 9.49 18.79 15.19
C ALA A 349 8.21 19.20 15.93
N PRO A 350 8.23 20.30 16.71
CA PRO A 350 7.01 20.81 17.33
C PRO A 350 5.96 21.10 16.26
N ALA A 351 4.70 20.78 16.56
CA ALA A 351 3.58 21.10 15.70
C ALA A 351 3.61 22.59 15.32
N THR A 352 3.45 22.88 14.04
CA THR A 352 3.14 24.25 13.62
C THR A 352 1.76 24.62 14.15
N GLY A 353 1.56 25.87 14.56
CA GLY A 353 0.23 26.39 14.93
C GLY A 353 -0.74 26.52 13.74
N LEU A 354 -0.64 25.64 12.74
CA LEU A 354 -1.59 25.51 11.64
C LEU A 354 -2.90 24.99 12.20
N GLY A 355 -4.02 25.58 11.75
CA GLY A 355 -5.35 25.12 12.12
C GLY A 355 -5.62 23.69 11.61
N GLU A 356 -6.55 22.99 12.27
CA GLU A 356 -7.05 21.71 11.79
C GLU A 356 -7.75 21.86 10.43
N PRO A 357 -7.84 20.79 9.63
CA PRO A 357 -8.61 20.81 8.40
C PRO A 357 -10.11 21.05 8.63
N VAL A 358 -10.73 21.82 7.75
CA VAL A 358 -12.18 21.96 7.66
C VAL A 358 -12.76 20.62 7.25
N VAL A 359 -13.74 20.15 8.02
CA VAL A 359 -14.45 18.90 7.76
C VAL A 359 -15.67 19.17 6.86
N PRO A 360 -15.73 18.60 5.64
CA PRO A 360 -16.92 18.71 4.80
C PRO A 360 -18.14 18.06 5.49
N ALA A 361 -19.33 18.63 5.32
CA ALA A 361 -20.57 18.08 5.91
C ALA A 361 -20.92 16.65 5.42
N THR A 362 -20.30 16.21 4.33
CA THR A 362 -20.47 14.89 3.73
C THR A 362 -19.33 13.93 4.05
N ALA A 363 -18.40 14.31 4.92
CA ALA A 363 -17.28 13.49 5.34
C ALA A 363 -17.50 12.90 6.74
N ALA A 364 -17.00 11.69 6.95
CA ALA A 364 -16.79 11.13 8.28
C ALA A 364 -15.33 11.38 8.69
N VAL A 365 -15.06 11.56 9.97
CA VAL A 365 -13.72 11.88 10.49
C VAL A 365 -13.24 10.79 11.42
N VAL A 366 -11.94 10.49 11.34
CA VAL A 366 -11.18 9.75 12.33
C VAL A 366 -10.01 10.62 12.77
N ASP A 367 -9.91 10.86 14.07
CA ASP A 367 -8.92 11.74 14.71
C ASP A 367 -8.59 11.26 16.14
N GLY A 368 -7.89 12.09 16.90
CA GLY A 368 -7.48 11.77 18.27
C GLY A 368 -8.63 11.56 19.25
N ASP A 369 -9.83 12.05 18.96
CA ASP A 369 -11.03 11.88 19.80
C ASP A 369 -11.84 10.63 19.42
N SER A 370 -11.50 10.00 18.30
CA SER A 370 -12.15 8.76 17.84
C SER A 370 -11.79 7.58 18.76
N PRO A 371 -12.70 6.58 18.91
CA PRO A 371 -12.44 5.39 19.71
C PRO A 371 -11.09 4.75 19.39
N ALA A 372 -10.38 4.31 20.43
CA ALA A 372 -9.03 3.79 20.27
C ALA A 372 -8.78 2.55 21.15
N TYR A 373 -7.90 1.68 20.66
CA TYR A 373 -7.36 0.55 21.40
C TYR A 373 -5.84 0.49 21.21
N THR A 374 -5.14 -0.24 22.10
CA THR A 374 -3.68 -0.35 22.06
C THR A 374 -3.27 -1.72 21.55
N VAL A 375 -2.45 -1.81 20.51
CA VAL A 375 -1.84 -3.07 20.04
C VAL A 375 -0.34 -2.99 20.27
N GLY A 376 0.17 -3.76 21.23
CA GLY A 376 1.57 -3.66 21.64
C GLY A 376 1.85 -2.30 22.30
N ASP A 377 2.74 -1.52 21.69
CA ASP A 377 3.09 -0.15 22.07
C ASP A 377 2.38 0.93 21.22
N ARG A 378 1.51 0.54 20.28
CA ARG A 378 0.83 1.44 19.35
C ARG A 378 -0.63 1.65 19.72
N THR A 379 -1.07 2.91 19.70
CA THR A 379 -2.49 3.23 19.74
C THR A 379 -3.06 3.19 18.32
N VAL A 380 -4.24 2.58 18.17
CA VAL A 380 -5.00 2.50 16.94
C VAL A 380 -6.36 3.16 17.18
N HIS A 381 -6.56 4.30 16.54
CA HIS A 381 -7.87 4.97 16.47
C HIS A 381 -8.68 4.33 15.35
N HIS A 382 -10.00 4.27 15.49
CA HIS A 382 -10.84 3.67 14.46
C HIS A 382 -12.25 4.27 14.46
N GLN A 383 -12.92 4.14 13.32
CA GLN A 383 -14.31 4.53 13.15
C GLN A 383 -14.98 3.65 12.11
N ARG A 384 -16.18 3.16 12.44
CA ARG A 384 -17.08 2.55 11.45
C ARG A 384 -17.80 3.63 10.67
N VAL A 385 -17.70 3.54 9.35
CA VAL A 385 -18.27 4.53 8.43
C VAL A 385 -19.04 3.84 7.31
N ARG A 386 -20.16 4.44 6.92
CA ARG A 386 -20.94 4.02 5.76
C ARG A 386 -20.56 4.88 4.56
N ILE A 387 -19.69 4.35 3.72
CA ILE A 387 -19.17 4.98 2.50
C ILE A 387 -20.16 4.86 1.33
N GLY A 388 -20.04 5.78 0.37
CA GLY A 388 -20.82 5.79 -0.87
C GLY A 388 -19.93 5.64 -2.10
N ASP A 389 -20.58 5.67 -3.26
CA ASP A 389 -19.88 5.72 -4.55
C ASP A 389 -18.98 6.96 -4.63
N GLY A 390 -17.78 6.81 -5.20
CA GLY A 390 -16.77 7.87 -5.30
C GLY A 390 -16.19 8.36 -3.97
N SER A 391 -16.33 7.62 -2.87
CA SER A 391 -15.67 7.95 -1.60
C SER A 391 -14.15 7.88 -1.72
N THR A 392 -13.46 8.85 -1.12
CA THR A 392 -11.99 8.93 -1.00
C THR A 392 -11.58 9.13 0.45
N VAL A 393 -10.32 8.87 0.77
CA VAL A 393 -9.75 9.06 2.11
C VAL A 393 -8.68 10.14 2.05
N THR A 394 -8.91 11.26 2.72
CA THR A 394 -7.96 12.35 2.86
C THR A 394 -7.27 12.27 4.21
N VAL A 395 -5.95 12.14 4.23
CA VAL A 395 -5.13 12.07 5.43
C VAL A 395 -4.39 13.39 5.57
N TRP A 396 -4.45 14.01 6.74
CA TRP A 396 -3.74 15.24 7.08
C TRP A 396 -2.83 15.02 8.28
N ALA A 397 -1.67 15.67 8.25
CA ALA A 397 -0.69 15.70 9.33
C ALA A 397 -0.20 17.13 9.57
N GLY A 398 -0.46 17.65 10.77
CA GLY A 398 -0.03 18.95 11.25
C GLY A 398 1.41 18.99 11.81
N ALA A 399 2.06 17.84 11.96
CA ALA A 399 3.44 17.71 12.41
C ALA A 399 4.18 16.58 11.67
N PRO A 400 5.53 16.58 11.65
CA PRO A 400 6.31 15.45 11.12
C PRO A 400 6.14 14.20 11.97
N GLY A 401 5.93 13.06 11.31
CA GLY A 401 5.72 11.77 11.95
C GLY A 401 5.23 10.72 10.96
N GLU A 402 4.57 9.68 11.47
CA GLU A 402 4.12 8.55 10.66
C GLU A 402 2.62 8.37 10.83
N VAL A 403 1.88 8.18 9.73
CA VAL A 403 0.46 7.89 9.75
C VAL A 403 0.18 6.63 8.94
N SER A 404 -0.43 5.62 9.54
CA SER A 404 -0.86 4.39 8.88
C SER A 404 -2.38 4.41 8.82
N VAL A 405 -2.96 4.29 7.63
CA VAL A 405 -4.42 4.28 7.45
C VAL A 405 -4.85 3.01 6.76
N GLN A 406 -5.71 2.26 7.42
CA GLN A 406 -6.26 1.01 6.95
C GLN A 406 -7.77 1.15 6.78
N VAL A 407 -8.30 0.64 5.67
CA VAL A 407 -9.74 0.49 5.44
C VAL A 407 -10.03 -1.00 5.31
N ASP A 408 -10.87 -1.51 6.21
CA ASP A 408 -11.12 -2.95 6.37
C ASP A 408 -9.78 -3.70 6.57
N ASP A 409 -9.40 -4.61 5.66
CA ASP A 409 -8.16 -5.40 5.68
C ASP A 409 -7.06 -4.80 4.80
N THR A 410 -7.31 -3.67 4.14
CA THR A 410 -6.38 -3.08 3.17
C THR A 410 -5.75 -1.80 3.71
N LEU A 411 -4.42 -1.79 3.74
CA LEU A 411 -3.63 -0.63 4.15
C LEU A 411 -3.52 0.35 2.97
N LEU A 412 -4.06 1.57 3.13
CA LEU A 412 -4.04 2.60 2.08
C LEU A 412 -2.70 3.29 1.97
N THR A 413 -1.99 3.38 3.10
CA THR A 413 -0.67 4.00 3.20
C THR A 413 0.45 3.04 2.81
N ASP A 414 0.17 2.06 1.95
CA ASP A 414 1.09 1.05 1.44
C ASP A 414 1.28 1.26 -0.07
N ASP A 415 2.54 1.36 -0.52
CA ASP A 415 2.90 1.44 -1.94
C ASP A 415 2.97 0.07 -2.64
N GLY A 416 2.61 -1.00 -1.91
CA GLY A 416 2.63 -2.38 -2.38
C GLY A 416 3.97 -3.08 -2.14
N GLU A 417 4.90 -2.46 -1.42
CA GLU A 417 6.11 -3.11 -0.95
C GLU A 417 5.82 -3.94 0.31
N PRO A 418 6.21 -5.23 0.34
CA PRO A 418 5.94 -6.07 1.50
C PRO A 418 6.61 -5.48 2.75
N PRO A 419 5.92 -5.44 3.91
CA PRO A 419 6.37 -4.75 5.13
C PRO A 419 7.63 -5.34 5.79
N THR A 420 8.25 -6.36 5.21
CA THR A 420 9.50 -6.93 5.71
C THR A 420 10.47 -7.19 4.57
N ALA A 421 11.69 -6.66 4.71
CA ALA A 421 12.86 -6.94 3.87
C ALA A 421 13.27 -8.43 3.78
N ALA A 422 12.49 -9.33 4.40
CA ALA A 422 12.63 -10.78 4.32
C ALA A 422 11.85 -11.39 3.13
N ALA A 423 11.08 -10.61 2.39
CA ALA A 423 10.44 -11.08 1.18
C ALA A 423 11.50 -11.35 0.09
N ALA A 424 11.45 -12.55 -0.49
CA ALA A 424 12.38 -13.07 -1.48
C ALA A 424 12.73 -12.04 -2.59
N PRO A 425 13.90 -12.17 -3.26
CA PRO A 425 14.24 -11.32 -4.40
C PRO A 425 13.14 -11.41 -5.47
N GLY A 426 12.31 -10.38 -5.57
CA GLY A 426 11.17 -10.28 -6.49
C GLY A 426 9.79 -9.97 -5.90
N ALA A 427 9.65 -9.58 -4.62
CA ALA A 427 8.34 -9.53 -3.95
C ALA A 427 7.60 -8.16 -3.87
N GLY A 428 8.01 -7.13 -4.60
CA GLY A 428 7.23 -5.90 -4.80
C GLY A 428 7.52 -5.29 -6.17
N ASP A 429 6.52 -4.72 -6.85
CA ASP A 429 6.77 -3.96 -8.09
C ASP A 429 7.40 -2.63 -7.70
N TRP A 430 8.74 -2.59 -7.59
CA TRP A 430 9.53 -1.38 -7.27
C TRP A 430 9.11 -0.13 -8.04
N ARG A 431 8.40 -0.28 -9.17
CA ARG A 431 7.82 0.82 -9.96
C ARG A 431 6.80 1.65 -9.20
N THR A 432 6.11 1.07 -8.24
CA THR A 432 5.12 1.78 -7.41
C THR A 432 5.73 2.33 -6.13
N ALA A 433 7.02 2.07 -5.86
CA ALA A 433 7.67 2.50 -4.65
C ALA A 433 7.58 4.02 -4.47
N ASP A 434 7.11 4.45 -3.31
CA ASP A 434 7.00 5.83 -2.89
C ASP A 434 7.76 5.97 -1.57
N PRO A 435 8.81 6.83 -1.50
CA PRO A 435 9.61 6.96 -0.29
C PRO A 435 8.79 7.42 0.91
N GLU A 436 7.61 8.01 0.70
CA GLU A 436 6.70 8.38 1.77
C GLU A 436 5.78 7.25 2.22
N LEU A 437 5.53 6.17 1.47
CA LEU A 437 4.49 5.17 1.81
C LEU A 437 5.08 3.84 2.34
N ARG A 438 6.25 3.91 2.98
CA ARG A 438 7.06 2.72 3.29
C ARG A 438 6.56 1.87 4.45
N GLY A 439 6.57 0.57 4.22
CA GLY A 439 6.14 -0.43 5.21
C GLY A 439 4.69 -0.22 5.63
N GLY A 440 3.86 0.31 4.72
CA GLY A 440 2.47 0.57 4.99
C GLY A 440 2.18 1.85 5.77
N ARG A 441 3.13 2.79 5.83
CA ARG A 441 3.03 4.03 6.61
C ARG A 441 3.31 5.22 5.72
N TRP A 442 2.52 6.28 5.88
CA TRP A 442 2.81 7.58 5.32
C TRP A 442 3.79 8.34 6.22
N LEU A 443 5.03 8.51 5.75
CA LEU A 443 6.11 9.24 6.40
C LEU A 443 6.02 10.73 6.05
N VAL A 444 5.68 11.52 7.06
CA VAL A 444 5.48 12.97 6.94
C VAL A 444 6.73 13.67 7.47
N TYR A 445 7.51 14.28 6.57
CA TYR A 445 8.76 14.97 6.93
C TYR A 445 8.58 16.46 7.26
N ALA A 446 7.46 17.05 6.85
CA ALA A 446 7.13 18.45 7.10
C ALA A 446 5.71 18.57 7.69
N PRO A 447 5.45 19.53 8.58
CA PRO A 447 4.11 19.78 9.09
C PRO A 447 3.16 20.34 8.02
N GLY A 448 1.85 20.18 8.23
CA GLY A 448 0.81 20.80 7.38
C GLY A 448 0.66 20.11 6.02
N ARG A 449 0.76 18.79 5.98
CA ARG A 449 0.67 17.99 4.75
C ARG A 449 -0.68 17.31 4.68
N ALA A 450 -1.20 17.18 3.46
CA ALA A 450 -2.38 16.37 3.19
C ALA A 450 -2.14 15.45 1.99
N ARG A 451 -2.77 14.28 2.01
CA ARG A 451 -2.72 13.29 0.93
C ARG A 451 -4.09 12.64 0.74
N VAL A 452 -4.53 12.50 -0.50
CA VAL A 452 -5.77 11.77 -0.85
C VAL A 452 -5.41 10.37 -1.33
N PHE A 453 -6.14 9.39 -0.82
CA PHE A 453 -6.06 7.99 -1.21
C PHE A 453 -7.42 7.55 -1.75
N ASP A 454 -7.37 6.76 -2.82
CA ASP A 454 -8.54 6.06 -3.31
C ASP A 454 -8.91 4.92 -2.36
N LEU A 455 -10.21 4.58 -2.31
CA LEU A 455 -10.65 3.40 -1.59
C LEU A 455 -10.16 2.13 -2.28
N PRO A 456 -9.86 1.06 -1.51
CA PRO A 456 -9.40 -0.18 -2.09
C PRO A 456 -10.54 -0.81 -2.90
N ALA A 457 -10.22 -1.42 -4.04
CA ALA A 457 -11.23 -1.94 -4.98
C ALA A 457 -12.25 -2.88 -4.30
N GLY A 458 -11.80 -3.63 -3.28
CA GLY A 458 -12.65 -4.48 -2.47
C GLY A 458 -13.66 -3.73 -1.60
N ALA A 459 -13.43 -2.47 -1.24
CA ALA A 459 -14.30 -1.63 -0.41
C ALA A 459 -15.19 -0.66 -1.21
N VAL A 460 -14.90 -0.41 -2.49
CA VAL A 460 -15.71 0.49 -3.32
C VAL A 460 -17.13 -0.08 -3.49
N PRO A 461 -18.19 0.60 -3.01
CA PRO A 461 -19.55 0.16 -3.25
C PRO A 461 -19.90 0.31 -4.73
N GLY A 462 -20.81 -0.53 -5.24
CA GLY A 462 -21.34 -0.36 -6.60
C GLY A 462 -22.07 0.99 -6.77
N PRO A 463 -22.34 1.43 -8.02
CA PRO A 463 -22.94 2.74 -8.28
C PRO A 463 -24.23 2.99 -7.49
N GLY A 464 -24.28 4.11 -6.76
CA GLY A 464 -25.41 4.46 -5.87
C GLY A 464 -25.55 3.58 -4.60
N GLY A 465 -24.67 2.60 -4.43
CA GLY A 465 -24.62 1.72 -3.28
C GLY A 465 -24.03 2.40 -2.04
N ARG A 466 -24.27 1.77 -0.89
CA ARG A 466 -23.64 2.11 0.38
C ARG A 466 -23.01 0.86 0.98
N ARG A 467 -21.83 1.02 1.57
CA ARG A 467 -21.13 -0.07 2.26
C ARG A 467 -20.62 0.41 3.59
N GLU A 468 -20.67 -0.46 4.59
CA GLU A 468 -20.01 -0.22 5.87
C GLU A 468 -18.59 -0.74 5.81
N VAL A 469 -17.65 0.09 6.25
CA VAL A 469 -16.23 -0.23 6.37
C VAL A 469 -15.72 0.27 7.71
N THR A 470 -14.65 -0.33 8.19
CA THR A 470 -13.92 0.21 9.34
C THR A 470 -12.67 0.93 8.86
N VAL A 471 -12.50 2.18 9.26
CA VAL A 471 -11.26 2.93 9.04
C VAL A 471 -10.47 2.92 10.33
N SER A 472 -9.24 2.42 10.26
CA SER A 472 -8.31 2.32 11.39
C SER A 472 -7.06 3.15 11.10
N VAL A 473 -6.60 3.90 12.09
CA VAL A 473 -5.48 4.82 12.00
C VAL A 473 -4.50 4.55 13.13
N SER A 474 -3.24 4.30 12.80
CA SER A 474 -2.14 4.23 13.77
C SER A 474 -1.10 5.28 13.43
N THR A 475 -0.66 6.05 14.42
CA THR A 475 0.19 7.22 14.17
C THR A 475 1.19 7.44 15.30
N THR A 476 2.30 8.09 14.97
CA THR A 476 3.27 8.59 15.97
C THR A 476 3.01 10.04 16.39
N LEU A 477 2.00 10.68 15.79
CA LEU A 477 1.59 12.06 16.03
C LEU A 477 0.63 12.16 17.23
N ASP A 478 0.71 13.26 17.97
CA ASP A 478 -0.18 13.50 19.12
C ASP A 478 -1.64 13.77 18.65
N PRO A 479 -2.65 13.56 19.52
CA PRO A 479 -4.02 14.02 19.26
C PRO A 479 -4.06 15.50 18.82
N GLY A 480 -4.85 15.80 17.78
CA GLY A 480 -4.95 17.14 17.17
C GLY A 480 -3.85 17.48 16.15
N GLN A 481 -2.82 16.64 15.99
CA GLN A 481 -1.78 16.82 14.96
C GLN A 481 -2.01 15.97 13.71
N TRP A 482 -3.13 15.26 13.62
CA TRP A 482 -3.49 14.44 12.47
C TRP A 482 -5.02 14.33 12.38
N GLN A 483 -5.51 14.07 11.17
CA GLN A 483 -6.93 13.83 10.91
C GLN A 483 -7.07 13.00 9.63
N VAL A 484 -8.02 12.06 9.62
CA VAL A 484 -8.41 11.30 8.44
C VAL A 484 -9.88 11.59 8.13
N GLN A 485 -10.13 12.12 6.93
CA GLN A 485 -11.47 12.41 6.45
C GLN A 485 -11.87 11.39 5.38
N VAL A 486 -13.04 10.79 5.51
CA VAL A 486 -13.61 9.87 4.53
C VAL A 486 -14.74 10.58 3.79
N GLY A 487 -14.53 10.93 2.52
CA GLY A 487 -15.49 11.66 1.70
C GLY A 487 -16.74 10.84 1.35
N ASN A 488 -17.88 11.51 1.15
CA ASN A 488 -19.20 10.89 0.90
C ASN A 488 -19.54 9.76 1.89
N ALA A 489 -19.15 9.92 3.15
CA ALA A 489 -19.33 8.92 4.19
C ALA A 489 -20.13 9.50 5.37
N ARG A 490 -20.72 8.61 6.15
CA ARG A 490 -21.34 8.95 7.43
C ARG A 490 -20.88 7.99 8.50
N VAL A 491 -20.60 8.50 9.69
CA VAL A 491 -20.32 7.66 10.85
C VAL A 491 -21.51 6.73 11.09
N VAL A 492 -21.23 5.43 11.21
CA VAL A 492 -22.24 4.47 11.66
C VAL A 492 -22.35 4.62 13.17
N PRO A 493 -23.56 4.84 13.72
CA PRO A 493 -23.76 4.86 15.16
C PRO A 493 -23.21 3.58 15.79
N VAL A 494 -22.41 3.77 16.82
CA VAL A 494 -21.82 2.70 17.59
C VAL A 494 -22.84 2.21 18.62
N ASP A 495 -22.93 0.90 18.82
CA ASP A 495 -23.68 0.33 19.92
C ASP A 495 -22.77 0.22 21.15
N GLU A 496 -22.90 1.14 22.09
CA GLU A 496 -22.14 1.13 23.35
C GLU A 496 -22.91 0.42 24.47
N ALA A 497 -23.97 -0.34 24.13
CA ALA A 497 -24.74 -1.05 25.13
C ALA A 497 -23.85 -2.06 25.88
N PRO A 498 -24.13 -2.27 27.19
CA PRO A 498 -23.47 -3.30 27.94
C PRO A 498 -23.65 -4.68 27.30
N LEU A 499 -22.57 -5.46 27.20
CA LEU A 499 -22.63 -6.82 26.69
C LEU A 499 -23.49 -7.68 27.63
N PRO A 500 -24.55 -8.32 27.13
CA PRO A 500 -25.35 -9.22 27.93
C PRO A 500 -24.55 -10.47 28.30
N LEU A 501 -24.93 -11.09 29.42
CA LEU A 501 -24.43 -12.42 29.78
C LEU A 501 -24.92 -13.45 28.77
N GLU A 502 -24.00 -14.29 28.28
CA GLU A 502 -24.36 -15.49 27.51
C GLU A 502 -24.92 -16.57 28.45
N ALA A 503 -25.83 -17.39 27.91
CA ALA A 503 -26.24 -18.59 28.60
C ALA A 503 -25.07 -19.58 28.63
N LEU A 504 -24.65 -20.00 29.83
CA LEU A 504 -23.46 -20.86 30.01
C LEU A 504 -23.54 -22.20 29.25
N GLY A 505 -24.75 -22.71 28.99
CA GLY A 505 -24.93 -23.94 28.21
C GLY A 505 -24.60 -23.80 26.71
N ASP A 506 -24.52 -22.58 26.20
CA ASP A 506 -24.17 -22.29 24.80
C ASP A 506 -22.68 -21.96 24.62
N VAL A 507 -21.90 -22.00 25.71
CA VAL A 507 -20.48 -21.66 25.73
C VAL A 507 -19.63 -22.93 25.62
N ASP A 508 -18.75 -22.98 24.64
CA ASP A 508 -17.79 -24.08 24.47
C ASP A 508 -16.58 -23.89 25.42
N ALA A 509 -16.84 -24.08 26.73
CA ALA A 509 -15.83 -23.97 27.78
C ALA A 509 -16.12 -24.91 28.95
N PRO A 510 -15.09 -25.42 29.66
CA PRO A 510 -15.31 -26.27 30.82
C PRO A 510 -15.93 -25.48 31.98
N GLU A 511 -16.97 -26.02 32.61
CA GLU A 511 -17.56 -25.39 33.80
C GLU A 511 -16.56 -25.33 34.96
N TRP A 512 -15.69 -26.33 35.08
CA TRP A 512 -14.72 -26.48 36.17
C TRP A 512 -13.31 -26.63 35.60
N ILE A 513 -12.35 -25.85 36.08
CA ILE A 513 -10.95 -25.95 35.67
C ILE A 513 -10.03 -25.45 36.79
N GLY A 514 -9.00 -26.22 37.15
CA GLY A 514 -7.91 -25.73 38.00
C GLY A 514 -8.30 -25.13 39.36
N GLY A 515 -9.40 -25.59 39.99
CA GLY A 515 -9.91 -25.00 41.24
C GLY A 515 -10.83 -23.78 41.04
N PHE A 516 -11.29 -23.55 39.81
CA PHE A 516 -12.21 -22.48 39.46
C PHE A 516 -13.49 -23.00 38.82
N ARG A 517 -14.56 -22.22 38.96
CA ARG A 517 -15.88 -22.46 38.35
C ARG A 517 -16.27 -21.30 37.43
N LEU A 518 -16.75 -21.62 36.23
CA LEU A 518 -17.32 -20.66 35.30
C LEU A 518 -18.60 -20.06 35.89
N VAL A 519 -18.71 -18.74 35.91
CA VAL A 519 -19.87 -18.03 36.46
C VAL A 519 -20.55 -17.08 35.47
N ALA A 520 -19.82 -16.64 34.45
CA ALA A 520 -20.34 -15.75 33.43
C ALA A 520 -19.54 -15.85 32.13
N ALA A 521 -20.19 -15.52 31.04
CA ALA A 521 -19.59 -15.41 29.73
C ALA A 521 -20.20 -14.22 28.96
N TRP A 522 -19.42 -13.62 28.07
CA TRP A 522 -19.85 -12.55 27.19
C TRP A 522 -19.28 -12.77 25.79
N ARG A 523 -20.05 -12.39 24.77
CA ARG A 523 -19.55 -12.32 23.39
C ARG A 523 -19.10 -10.90 23.07
N VAL A 524 -17.81 -10.75 22.84
CA VAL A 524 -17.17 -9.47 22.57
C VAL A 524 -17.12 -9.26 21.06
N PRO A 525 -17.83 -8.26 20.52
CA PRO A 525 -17.75 -7.95 19.10
C PRO A 525 -16.37 -7.43 18.72
N ASN A 526 -15.89 -7.79 17.53
CA ASN A 526 -14.63 -7.28 16.96
C ASN A 526 -14.86 -5.93 16.27
N ASP A 527 -15.33 -4.95 17.02
CA ASP A 527 -15.73 -3.64 16.47
C ASP A 527 -14.82 -2.49 16.88
N GLY A 528 -13.84 -2.75 17.75
CA GLY A 528 -12.92 -1.76 18.29
C GLY A 528 -13.54 -0.91 19.41
N ILE A 529 -14.81 -1.11 19.73
CA ILE A 529 -15.53 -0.25 20.65
C ILE A 529 -15.42 -0.78 22.08
N PRO A 530 -15.25 0.09 23.08
CA PRO A 530 -15.40 -0.30 24.48
C PRO A 530 -16.85 -0.58 24.84
N HIS A 531 -17.15 -1.83 25.17
CA HIS A 531 -18.46 -2.23 25.69
C HIS A 531 -18.40 -2.50 27.19
N PRO A 532 -19.27 -1.87 27.99
CA PRO A 532 -19.43 -2.26 29.39
C PRO A 532 -19.82 -3.73 29.51
N LEU A 533 -19.41 -4.41 30.57
CA LEU A 533 -19.87 -5.77 30.86
C LEU A 533 -21.06 -5.70 31.82
N VAL A 534 -22.15 -6.42 31.51
CA VAL A 534 -23.21 -6.64 32.51
C VAL A 534 -22.63 -7.39 33.70
N ASP A 535 -22.94 -6.91 34.91
CA ASP A 535 -22.51 -7.51 36.17
C ASP A 535 -23.00 -8.97 36.27
N PRO A 536 -22.11 -9.93 36.55
CA PRO A 536 -22.48 -11.33 36.75
C PRO A 536 -23.26 -11.63 38.06
N ASP A 537 -23.63 -10.60 38.83
CA ASP A 537 -24.36 -10.70 40.11
C ASP A 537 -23.63 -11.55 41.15
N LEU A 538 -22.31 -11.33 41.25
CA LEU A 538 -21.47 -12.04 42.22
C LEU A 538 -21.62 -11.45 43.63
N PRO A 539 -21.57 -12.29 44.70
CA PRO A 539 -21.58 -11.81 46.07
C PRO A 539 -20.50 -10.74 46.31
N PRO A 540 -20.79 -9.65 47.04
CA PRO A 540 -19.83 -8.58 47.26
C PRO A 540 -18.50 -9.09 47.83
N GLY A 541 -17.40 -8.78 47.16
CA GLY A 541 -16.04 -9.17 47.56
C GLY A 541 -15.55 -10.51 46.99
N ARG A 542 -16.36 -11.25 46.23
CA ARG A 542 -15.89 -12.36 45.40
C ARG A 542 -15.06 -11.80 44.23
N ARG A 543 -13.90 -12.41 44.01
CA ARG A 543 -12.97 -12.09 42.92
C ARG A 543 -13.18 -13.12 41.80
N PHE A 544 -13.03 -12.69 40.55
CA PHE A 544 -13.08 -13.59 39.40
C PHE A 544 -11.91 -13.32 38.45
N PHE A 545 -11.56 -14.33 37.67
CA PHE A 545 -10.54 -14.34 36.64
C PHE A 545 -11.19 -14.27 35.26
N LEU A 546 -10.63 -13.48 34.35
CA LEU A 546 -11.13 -13.31 32.99
C LEU A 546 -10.23 -14.04 31.99
N VAL A 547 -10.84 -14.88 31.15
CA VAL A 547 -10.17 -15.63 30.08
C VAL A 547 -10.81 -15.28 28.76
N GLY A 548 -10.02 -14.86 27.77
CA GLY A 548 -10.48 -14.71 26.40
C GLY A 548 -10.29 -16.02 25.62
N THR A 549 -11.25 -16.38 24.80
CA THR A 549 -11.15 -17.47 23.82
C THR A 549 -11.37 -16.92 22.41
N PRO A 550 -10.57 -17.33 21.41
CA PRO A 550 -10.71 -16.81 20.06
C PRO A 550 -12.05 -17.25 19.44
N PRO A 551 -12.55 -16.52 18.42
CA PRO A 551 -13.72 -16.94 17.67
C PRO A 551 -13.44 -18.23 16.87
N GLY A 552 -13.86 -19.38 17.41
CA GLY A 552 -13.77 -20.68 16.76
C GLY A 552 -12.39 -21.35 16.86
N THR A 553 -12.40 -22.69 16.85
CA THR A 553 -11.28 -23.61 17.17
C THR A 553 -10.16 -23.67 16.11
N GLY A 554 -9.93 -22.59 15.36
CA GLY A 554 -8.86 -22.50 14.36
C GLY A 554 -7.50 -22.36 15.04
N ARG A 555 -6.74 -23.46 15.12
CA ARG A 555 -5.40 -23.56 15.73
C ARG A 555 -4.28 -22.81 14.97
N ASP A 556 -4.63 -21.96 14.00
CA ASP A 556 -3.66 -21.22 13.20
C ASP A 556 -3.36 -19.84 13.81
N ASP A 557 -2.29 -19.86 14.60
CA ASP A 557 -1.78 -18.82 15.50
C ASP A 557 -1.13 -17.60 14.80
N ARG A 558 -1.74 -17.08 13.74
CA ARG A 558 -1.25 -15.87 13.06
C ARG A 558 -2.37 -14.85 12.91
N GLY A 559 -2.54 -14.03 13.96
CA GLY A 559 -3.44 -12.88 13.93
C GLY A 559 -4.54 -12.88 14.99
N VAL A 560 -4.42 -13.66 16.06
CA VAL A 560 -5.43 -13.68 17.13
C VAL A 560 -5.60 -12.29 17.74
N VAL A 561 -6.76 -11.72 17.49
CA VAL A 561 -7.26 -10.44 18.02
C VAL A 561 -7.43 -10.57 19.53
N ARG A 562 -6.60 -9.87 20.29
CA ARG A 562 -6.65 -9.90 21.76
C ARG A 562 -7.60 -8.82 22.27
N PRO A 563 -8.67 -9.17 23.00
CA PRO A 563 -9.47 -8.17 23.67
C PRO A 563 -8.65 -7.48 24.75
N HIS A 564 -8.86 -6.18 24.88
CA HIS A 564 -8.36 -5.32 25.92
C HIS A 564 -9.49 -5.05 26.89
N VAL A 565 -9.17 -4.99 28.18
CA VAL A 565 -10.12 -4.60 29.21
C VAL A 565 -9.71 -3.23 29.73
N ALA A 566 -10.61 -2.27 29.60
CA ALA A 566 -10.47 -0.97 30.25
C ALA A 566 -10.83 -1.15 31.73
N THR A 567 -9.85 -0.91 32.60
CA THR A 567 -10.06 -0.85 34.04
C THR A 567 -10.06 0.61 34.50
N THR A 568 -10.53 0.87 35.72
CA THR A 568 -10.46 2.21 36.34
C THR A 568 -9.03 2.76 36.52
N ARG A 569 -7.98 1.96 36.25
CA ARG A 569 -6.57 2.39 36.32
C ARG A 569 -5.87 2.41 34.96
N GLY A 570 -6.57 2.04 33.88
CA GLY A 570 -6.03 1.99 32.52
C GLY A 570 -6.37 0.69 31.79
N PRO A 571 -6.03 0.60 30.49
CA PRO A 571 -6.23 -0.60 29.69
C PRO A 571 -5.27 -1.72 30.12
N ALA A 572 -5.77 -2.94 30.22
CA ALA A 572 -4.99 -4.15 30.45
C ALA A 572 -5.30 -5.19 29.36
N PRO A 573 -4.29 -5.90 28.81
CA PRO A 573 -4.54 -6.96 27.85
C PRO A 573 -5.22 -8.15 28.54
N VAL A 574 -6.22 -8.76 27.87
CA VAL A 574 -6.75 -10.07 28.29
C VAL A 574 -5.91 -11.16 27.65
N THR A 575 -5.58 -12.18 28.44
CA THR A 575 -4.94 -13.39 27.91
C THR A 575 -5.97 -14.14 27.07
N VAL A 576 -5.71 -14.24 25.77
CA VAL A 576 -6.46 -15.11 24.86
C VAL A 576 -5.74 -16.44 24.74
N VAL A 577 -6.45 -17.53 24.99
CA VAL A 577 -5.92 -18.88 24.89
C VAL A 577 -6.75 -19.70 23.89
N PRO A 578 -6.12 -20.55 23.06
CA PRO A 578 -6.84 -21.47 22.18
C PRO A 578 -7.69 -22.49 22.94
N ASP A 579 -7.21 -22.93 24.10
CA ASP A 579 -7.91 -23.81 25.03
C ASP A 579 -7.88 -23.16 26.42
N VAL A 580 -9.03 -23.15 27.12
CA VAL A 580 -9.14 -22.60 28.48
C VAL A 580 -8.14 -23.27 29.43
N ALA A 581 -7.84 -24.56 29.25
CA ALA A 581 -6.86 -25.27 30.08
C ALA A 581 -5.44 -24.66 30.02
N ASP A 582 -5.09 -24.00 28.91
CA ASP A 582 -3.80 -23.33 28.72
C ASP A 582 -3.70 -22.02 29.52
N ALA A 583 -4.83 -21.38 29.86
CA ALA A 583 -4.82 -20.17 30.70
C ALA A 583 -4.37 -20.47 32.13
N PHE A 584 -4.39 -21.73 32.54
CA PHE A 584 -4.01 -22.21 33.86
C PHE A 584 -2.66 -22.96 33.84
N ASP A 585 -1.87 -22.85 32.76
CA ASP A 585 -0.48 -23.32 32.73
C ASP A 585 0.39 -22.48 33.69
N GLU A 586 1.30 -23.10 34.44
CA GLU A 586 2.25 -22.44 35.36
C GLU A 586 3.13 -21.37 34.68
N ARG A 587 3.42 -21.50 33.38
CA ARG A 587 4.11 -20.46 32.58
C ARG A 587 3.23 -19.24 32.32
N VAL A 588 1.92 -19.44 32.27
CA VAL A 588 0.87 -18.42 32.08
C VAL A 588 0.30 -17.92 33.42
N TRP A 589 0.45 -18.68 34.51
CA TRP A 589 0.09 -18.27 35.87
C TRP A 589 0.86 -17.02 36.32
N ARG A 590 2.08 -16.83 35.81
CA ARG A 590 2.83 -15.56 35.92
C ARG A 590 2.21 -14.40 35.14
N ALA A 591 1.32 -14.63 34.18
CA ALA A 591 0.50 -13.59 33.55
C ALA A 591 -0.69 -13.17 34.46
N GLY A 592 -1.06 -13.99 35.45
CA GLY A 592 -1.85 -13.52 36.60
C GLY A 592 -1.15 -12.35 37.32
N ASP A 593 0.18 -12.40 37.43
CA ASP A 593 0.97 -11.24 37.89
C ASP A 593 0.94 -10.08 36.89
N GLN A 594 0.67 -10.27 35.59
CA GLN A 594 0.56 -9.14 34.63
C GLN A 594 -0.72 -8.34 34.86
N LEU A 595 -1.85 -8.97 35.20
CA LEU A 595 -3.06 -8.26 35.65
C LEU A 595 -2.79 -7.51 36.98
N VAL A 596 -2.14 -8.16 37.94
CA VAL A 596 -1.74 -7.55 39.22
C VAL A 596 -0.74 -6.39 39.04
N GLN A 597 0.25 -6.53 38.15
CA GLN A 597 1.28 -5.54 37.86
C GLN A 597 0.77 -4.37 36.99
N ALA A 598 -0.24 -4.59 36.14
CA ALA A 598 -0.95 -3.53 35.42
C ALA A 598 -1.86 -2.68 36.33
N GLY A 599 -1.80 -2.88 37.64
CA GLY A 599 -2.64 -2.14 38.59
C GLY A 599 -4.10 -2.61 38.61
N ALA A 600 -4.47 -3.62 37.80
CA ALA A 600 -5.67 -4.41 38.03
C ALA A 600 -5.39 -5.30 39.25
N SER A 601 -5.40 -4.67 40.43
CA SER A 601 -5.46 -5.40 41.67
C SER A 601 -6.62 -6.38 41.55
N ILE A 602 -6.28 -7.66 41.67
CA ILE A 602 -7.18 -8.77 41.99
C ILE A 602 -8.14 -8.38 43.15
N GLY A 603 -7.84 -7.33 43.93
CA GLY A 603 -8.65 -6.80 45.01
C GLY A 603 -9.77 -5.81 44.68
N ASP A 604 -9.98 -5.39 43.43
CA ASP A 604 -10.75 -4.18 43.13
C ASP A 604 -11.70 -4.33 41.93
N LEU A 605 -12.35 -5.49 41.77
CA LEU A 605 -13.52 -5.65 40.91
C LEU A 605 -14.76 -5.70 41.81
N ARG A 606 -15.09 -4.56 42.42
CA ARG A 606 -16.30 -4.41 43.21
C ARG A 606 -17.39 -3.80 42.36
N THR A 607 -18.49 -4.53 42.22
CA THR A 607 -19.76 -3.94 41.83
C THR A 607 -20.23 -3.09 43.02
N GLY A 608 -20.17 -1.77 42.82
CA GLY A 608 -20.57 -0.78 43.82
C GLY A 608 -19.42 -0.12 44.58
N LYS A 609 -19.06 1.09 44.12
CA LYS A 609 -18.43 2.22 44.85
C LYS A 609 -16.90 2.32 44.95
N GLY A 610 -16.09 1.55 44.23
CA GLY A 610 -14.62 1.73 44.31
C GLY A 610 -13.85 1.59 43.01
N THR A 611 -14.06 0.51 42.29
CA THR A 611 -13.13 0.06 41.24
C THR A 611 -13.84 -1.10 40.53
N GLY A 612 -14.06 -0.98 39.22
CA GLY A 612 -14.78 -1.97 38.41
C GLY A 612 -13.99 -2.33 37.16
N VAL A 613 -14.25 -3.49 36.58
CA VAL A 613 -13.97 -3.74 35.16
C VAL A 613 -15.07 -2.99 34.41
N VAL A 614 -14.66 -2.07 33.54
CA VAL A 614 -15.47 -0.94 33.07
C VAL A 614 -15.94 -1.13 31.64
N ALA A 615 -15.11 -1.71 30.78
CA ALA A 615 -15.48 -2.07 29.42
C ALA A 615 -14.46 -3.07 28.85
N VAL A 616 -14.89 -3.86 27.87
CA VAL A 616 -14.02 -4.69 27.04
C VAL A 616 -14.04 -4.18 25.61
N THR A 617 -12.90 -4.23 24.95
CA THR A 617 -12.72 -3.81 23.56
C THR A 617 -11.95 -4.90 22.83
N ALA A 618 -12.49 -5.46 21.75
CA ALA A 618 -11.71 -6.26 20.82
C ALA A 618 -11.33 -5.41 19.60
N PRO A 619 -10.09 -5.51 19.08
CA PRO A 619 -9.70 -4.84 17.85
C PRO A 619 -10.73 -5.03 16.73
N ALA A 620 -10.96 -3.96 15.96
CA ALA A 620 -11.91 -4.01 14.88
C ALA A 620 -11.43 -4.97 13.77
N VAL A 621 -12.28 -5.91 13.36
CA VAL A 621 -11.98 -6.86 12.29
C VAL A 621 -12.92 -6.62 11.12
N PRO A 622 -12.43 -6.61 9.87
CA PRO A 622 -13.26 -6.43 8.69
C PRO A 622 -14.31 -7.52 8.51
N GLY A 623 -15.52 -7.10 8.11
CA GLY A 623 -16.66 -7.98 7.82
C GLY A 623 -17.35 -8.58 9.07
N PRO A 624 -18.43 -9.37 8.86
CA PRO A 624 -19.14 -10.03 9.95
C PRO A 624 -18.33 -11.23 10.46
N THR A 625 -17.30 -10.95 11.26
CA THR A 625 -16.55 -11.99 11.98
C THR A 625 -17.22 -12.32 13.31
N ALA A 626 -17.16 -13.59 13.70
CA ALA A 626 -17.58 -13.99 15.03
C ALA A 626 -16.71 -13.29 16.08
N GLY A 627 -17.35 -12.75 17.13
CA GLY A 627 -16.66 -12.12 18.24
C GLY A 627 -15.91 -13.12 19.12
N ALA A 628 -14.92 -12.66 19.86
CA ALA A 628 -14.26 -13.46 20.89
C ALA A 628 -15.22 -13.74 22.06
N THR A 629 -15.05 -14.86 22.75
CA THR A 629 -15.81 -15.14 23.97
C THR A 629 -14.94 -14.86 25.20
N LEU A 630 -15.44 -14.01 26.08
CA LEU A 630 -14.82 -13.69 27.37
C LEU A 630 -15.51 -14.50 28.47
N LEU A 631 -14.73 -15.19 29.29
CA LEU A 631 -15.20 -16.10 30.33
C LEU A 631 -14.75 -15.60 31.70
N ALA A 632 -15.66 -15.61 32.69
CA ALA A 632 -15.34 -15.30 34.08
C ALA A 632 -15.38 -16.55 34.95
N TYR A 633 -14.25 -16.82 35.62
CA TYR A 633 -14.06 -17.94 36.53
C TYR A 633 -13.87 -17.46 37.97
N VAL A 634 -14.59 -18.02 38.94
CA VAL A 634 -14.37 -17.73 40.37
C VAL A 634 -13.62 -18.88 41.03
N PRO A 635 -12.72 -18.60 41.99
CA PRO A 635 -12.11 -19.66 42.78
C PRO A 635 -13.19 -20.35 43.62
N VAL A 636 -13.07 -21.66 43.75
CA VAL A 636 -13.89 -22.49 44.63
C VAL A 636 -13.01 -23.20 45.63
N ASP A 637 -13.58 -23.53 46.78
CA ASP A 637 -12.87 -24.31 47.79
C ASP A 637 -12.66 -25.73 47.25
N HIS A 638 -11.58 -26.37 47.69
CA HIS A 638 -11.19 -27.69 47.20
C HIS A 638 -12.30 -28.73 47.35
N GLU A 639 -13.03 -28.65 48.46
CA GLU A 639 -14.11 -29.55 48.83
C GLU A 639 -15.38 -29.35 47.97
N ASP A 640 -15.53 -28.18 47.34
CA ASP A 640 -16.69 -27.81 46.51
C ASP A 640 -16.44 -27.98 45.00
N PHE A 641 -15.23 -28.38 44.60
CA PHE A 641 -14.84 -28.51 43.19
C PHE A 641 -15.28 -29.86 42.60
N ASP A 642 -15.89 -29.84 41.41
CA ASP A 642 -16.25 -31.07 40.68
C ASP A 642 -15.07 -31.61 39.86
N PHE A 643 -14.29 -32.49 40.49
CA PHE A 643 -13.16 -33.18 39.87
C PHE A 643 -13.56 -34.07 38.69
N ALA A 644 -14.77 -34.61 38.68
CA ALA A 644 -15.22 -35.53 37.63
C ALA A 644 -15.55 -34.78 36.34
N ALA A 645 -16.10 -33.57 36.45
CA ALA A 645 -16.41 -32.70 35.32
C ALA A 645 -15.17 -31.95 34.78
N ALA A 646 -14.15 -31.73 35.60
CA ALA A 646 -12.98 -30.94 35.23
C ALA A 646 -11.99 -31.67 34.28
N PRO A 647 -11.59 -31.05 33.15
CA PRO A 647 -10.53 -31.61 32.30
C PRO A 647 -9.14 -31.43 32.94
N PRO A 648 -8.12 -32.17 32.48
CA PRO A 648 -6.74 -31.93 32.88
C PRO A 648 -6.28 -30.51 32.52
N MET A 649 -5.58 -29.85 33.43
CA MET A 649 -4.88 -28.58 33.14
C MET A 649 -3.76 -28.79 32.13
N ALA A 650 -3.30 -27.74 31.43
CA ALA A 650 -2.22 -27.84 30.44
C ALA A 650 -0.89 -28.38 30.99
N VAL A 651 -0.60 -28.15 32.29
CA VAL A 651 0.57 -28.72 32.99
C VAL A 651 0.43 -30.21 33.32
N SER A 652 -0.77 -30.77 33.16
CA SER A 652 -1.13 -32.14 33.51
C SER A 652 -1.44 -32.94 32.25
N THR A 653 -0.62 -33.95 31.96
CA THR A 653 -0.81 -34.80 30.78
C THR A 653 -1.51 -36.11 31.18
N PRO A 654 -2.51 -36.61 30.43
CA PRO A 654 -3.04 -37.96 30.66
C PRO A 654 -1.93 -39.02 30.64
N VAL A 655 -2.02 -40.03 31.51
CA VAL A 655 -1.05 -41.13 31.53
C VAL A 655 -1.01 -41.83 30.17
N GLY A 656 0.20 -42.09 29.67
CA GLY A 656 0.43 -42.80 28.40
C GLY A 656 0.64 -41.90 27.18
N VAL A 657 0.46 -40.59 27.31
CA VAL A 657 0.77 -39.62 26.25
C VAL A 657 2.26 -39.23 26.34
N VAL A 658 2.94 -39.16 25.18
CA VAL A 658 4.36 -38.76 25.10
C VAL A 658 4.51 -37.30 25.52
N ARG A 659 5.41 -37.03 26.47
CA ARG A 659 5.64 -35.70 27.01
C ARG A 659 6.99 -35.14 26.57
N ALA A 660 7.04 -33.83 26.33
CA ALA A 660 8.31 -33.13 26.19
C ALA A 660 9.12 -33.22 27.48
N ASP A 661 10.44 -33.36 27.37
CA ASP A 661 11.34 -33.31 28.51
C ASP A 661 11.30 -31.88 29.11
N PRO A 662 10.92 -31.71 30.39
CA PRO A 662 10.78 -30.38 31.01
C PRO A 662 12.07 -29.55 30.99
N LEU A 663 13.24 -30.17 30.78
CA LEU A 663 14.55 -29.50 30.80
C LEU A 663 15.25 -29.38 29.44
N ALA A 664 14.59 -29.78 28.35
CA ALA A 664 15.19 -29.77 27.00
C ALA A 664 16.59 -30.45 26.95
N GLY A 665 16.79 -31.48 27.77
CA GLY A 665 18.03 -32.22 27.94
C GLY A 665 17.80 -33.33 28.97
N SER A 666 18.29 -34.53 28.68
CA SER A 666 17.93 -35.79 29.35
C SER A 666 17.71 -35.66 30.86
N THR A 667 16.45 -35.57 31.28
CA THR A 667 16.10 -35.69 32.71
C THR A 667 16.32 -37.11 33.18
N VAL A 668 16.89 -37.26 34.38
CA VAL A 668 17.08 -38.56 35.04
C VAL A 668 16.21 -38.59 36.29
N SER A 669 15.39 -39.62 36.42
CA SER A 669 14.69 -39.92 37.67
C SER A 669 15.70 -40.49 38.67
N VAL A 670 15.90 -39.80 39.78
CA VAL A 670 16.86 -40.20 40.83
C VAL A 670 16.19 -40.86 42.02
N ALA A 671 14.89 -40.67 42.16
CA ALA A 671 14.07 -41.35 43.16
C ALA A 671 12.64 -41.48 42.65
N ARG A 672 11.97 -42.55 43.07
CA ARG A 672 10.55 -42.81 42.80
C ARG A 672 9.91 -43.32 44.08
N TYR A 673 8.81 -42.70 44.46
CA TYR A 673 8.02 -43.04 45.63
C TYR A 673 6.57 -43.31 45.22
N GLY A 674 5.93 -44.25 45.88
CA GLY A 674 4.51 -44.54 45.75
C GLY A 674 3.77 -44.30 47.05
N ARG A 675 2.50 -44.72 47.08
CA ARG A 675 1.64 -44.65 48.27
C ARG A 675 2.20 -45.44 49.46
N ASP A 676 2.82 -46.59 49.21
CA ASP A 676 3.37 -47.45 50.26
C ASP A 676 4.59 -46.84 50.98
N ASP A 677 5.17 -45.77 50.41
CA ASP A 677 6.29 -45.02 51.00
C ASP A 677 5.82 -43.87 51.90
N LEU A 678 4.51 -43.61 51.98
CA LEU A 678 3.92 -42.62 52.88
C LEU A 678 3.85 -43.16 54.30
N ASP A 679 4.12 -42.31 55.29
CA ASP A 679 3.87 -42.65 56.69
C ASP A 679 2.36 -42.66 57.03
N ALA A 680 2.04 -43.01 58.28
CA ALA A 680 0.66 -43.10 58.75
C ALA A 680 -0.12 -41.77 58.69
N ASP A 681 0.60 -40.64 58.61
CA ASP A 681 0.03 -39.30 58.50
C ASP A 681 0.04 -38.80 57.04
N GLY A 682 0.35 -39.67 56.06
CA GLY A 682 0.40 -39.34 54.64
C GLY A 682 1.63 -38.55 54.22
N ARG A 683 2.72 -38.58 55.00
CA ARG A 683 3.93 -37.79 54.73
C ARG A 683 5.02 -38.60 54.05
N LEU A 684 5.77 -37.92 53.19
CA LEU A 684 6.93 -38.44 52.50
C LEU A 684 8.11 -37.51 52.69
N ARG A 685 9.24 -38.03 53.16
CA ARG A 685 10.49 -37.29 53.19
C ARG A 685 11.33 -37.67 51.97
N VAL A 686 11.71 -36.67 51.19
CA VAL A 686 12.55 -36.82 50.00
C VAL A 686 13.94 -36.28 50.32
N ASP A 687 14.86 -37.19 50.61
CA ASP A 687 16.29 -36.90 50.84
C ASP A 687 17.06 -36.97 49.51
N ALA A 688 16.72 -36.09 48.56
CA ALA A 688 17.50 -35.98 47.34
C ALA A 688 18.72 -35.08 47.59
N GLY A 689 19.91 -35.51 47.17
CA GLY A 689 21.06 -34.63 46.99
C GLY A 689 20.75 -33.63 45.87
N THR A 690 19.99 -32.59 46.20
CA THR A 690 19.38 -31.69 45.23
C THR A 690 20.43 -30.75 44.67
N GLY A 691 20.94 -31.10 43.48
CA GLY A 691 21.68 -30.16 42.65
C GLY A 691 20.82 -28.95 42.26
N ASP A 692 21.42 -28.00 41.54
CA ASP A 692 20.85 -26.67 41.29
C ASP A 692 19.59 -26.65 40.42
N ARG A 693 18.90 -27.77 40.13
CA ARG A 693 17.66 -27.87 39.33
C ARG A 693 16.90 -29.20 39.57
N VAL A 694 15.75 -29.18 40.25
CA VAL A 694 14.94 -30.38 40.60
C VAL A 694 13.46 -30.19 40.23
N TRP A 695 12.81 -31.26 39.74
CA TRP A 695 11.37 -31.34 39.49
C TRP A 695 10.76 -32.51 40.25
N LEU A 696 9.49 -32.36 40.63
CA LEU A 696 8.64 -33.48 41.02
C LEU A 696 7.74 -33.82 39.85
N ARG A 697 7.80 -35.06 39.39
CA ARG A 697 6.79 -35.60 38.50
C ARG A 697 5.78 -36.38 39.33
N LEU A 698 4.59 -35.82 39.45
CA LEU A 698 3.48 -36.41 40.18
C LEU A 698 2.59 -37.16 39.21
N THR A 699 2.31 -38.43 39.48
CA THR A 699 1.21 -39.16 38.84
C THR A 699 0.10 -39.30 39.85
N THR A 700 -1.10 -38.85 39.52
CA THR A 700 -2.23 -38.80 40.44
C THR A 700 -3.53 -39.21 39.76
N GLU A 701 -4.51 -39.64 40.56
CA GLU A 701 -5.87 -39.99 40.13
C GLU A 701 -6.86 -39.67 41.25
N GLY A 702 -7.99 -39.03 40.93
CA GLY A 702 -9.00 -38.65 41.91
C GLY A 702 -8.77 -37.29 42.61
N ALA A 703 -9.57 -37.05 43.65
CA ALA A 703 -9.68 -35.76 44.35
C ALA A 703 -8.72 -35.65 45.55
N GLY A 704 -7.42 -35.63 45.26
CA GLY A 704 -6.38 -35.47 46.29
C GLY A 704 -5.54 -34.21 46.10
N ARG A 705 -4.71 -33.92 47.11
CA ARG A 705 -3.78 -32.78 47.11
C ARG A 705 -2.45 -33.13 47.78
N VAL A 706 -1.38 -32.46 47.37
CA VAL A 706 -0.02 -32.64 47.87
C VAL A 706 0.50 -31.30 48.39
N ARG A 707 0.89 -31.24 49.66
CA ARG A 707 1.60 -30.10 50.23
C ARG A 707 3.10 -30.31 50.11
N VAL A 708 3.80 -29.39 49.45
CA VAL A 708 5.25 -29.39 49.32
C VAL A 708 5.84 -28.45 50.36
N LEU A 709 6.68 -29.00 51.25
CA LEU A 709 7.38 -28.28 52.30
C LEU A 709 8.90 -28.36 52.07
N GLU A 710 9.55 -27.20 51.97
CA GLU A 710 11.02 -27.09 51.96
C GLU A 710 11.50 -26.74 53.38
N SER A 711 12.15 -27.69 54.05
CA SER A 711 12.60 -27.52 55.44
C SER A 711 11.50 -27.06 56.41
N GLY A 712 10.31 -27.66 56.30
CA GLY A 712 9.16 -27.36 57.15
C GLY A 712 8.43 -26.05 56.82
N ARG A 713 8.81 -25.36 55.74
CA ARG A 713 8.11 -24.18 55.24
C ARG A 713 7.43 -24.50 53.91
N PRO A 714 6.22 -23.98 53.65
CA PRO A 714 5.60 -24.05 52.33
C PRO A 714 6.56 -23.66 51.20
N ALA A 715 6.57 -24.44 50.12
CA ALA A 715 7.25 -24.02 48.89
C ALA A 715 6.65 -22.69 48.42
N VAL A 716 7.51 -21.68 48.24
CA VAL A 716 7.12 -20.25 48.14
C VAL A 716 6.20 -19.92 46.96
N TRP A 717 6.16 -20.77 45.93
CA TRP A 717 5.40 -20.55 44.71
C TRP A 717 4.02 -21.24 44.69
N LEU A 718 3.69 -22.05 45.71
CA LEU A 718 2.37 -22.67 45.89
C LEU A 718 1.63 -22.00 47.06
N PRO A 719 0.31 -21.70 46.94
CA PRO A 719 -0.49 -21.19 48.06
C PRO A 719 -0.41 -22.15 49.26
N ASP A 720 0.22 -21.70 50.35
CA ASP A 720 0.51 -22.49 51.56
C ASP A 720 1.21 -23.85 51.32
N GLY A 721 1.83 -24.01 50.14
CA GLY A 721 2.55 -25.20 49.72
C GLY A 721 1.69 -26.24 49.01
N TRP A 722 0.39 -26.00 48.80
CA TRP A 722 -0.52 -27.00 48.23
C TRP A 722 -0.53 -27.02 46.71
N TRP A 723 -0.52 -28.24 46.16
CA TRP A 723 -0.77 -28.54 44.76
C TRP A 723 -1.86 -29.61 44.65
N THR A 724 -2.72 -29.49 43.63
CA THR A 724 -3.83 -30.41 43.37
C THR A 724 -3.87 -30.68 41.86
N SER A 725 -4.25 -31.90 41.45
CA SER A 725 -4.42 -32.23 40.03
C SER A 725 -5.61 -31.53 39.39
N TRP A 726 -6.60 -31.13 40.21
CA TRP A 726 -7.86 -30.49 39.81
C TRP A 726 -8.62 -31.25 38.71
N THR A 727 -8.44 -32.58 38.67
CA THR A 727 -9.21 -33.50 37.81
C THR A 727 -9.21 -34.89 38.44
N ALA A 728 -10.30 -35.64 38.26
CA ALA A 728 -10.40 -37.04 38.68
C ALA A 728 -9.67 -37.99 37.72
N ARG A 729 -9.35 -37.53 36.51
CA ARG A 729 -8.63 -38.34 35.52
C ARG A 729 -7.21 -38.63 35.99
N ARG A 730 -6.69 -39.79 35.59
CA ARG A 730 -5.30 -40.15 35.84
C ARG A 730 -4.34 -39.31 35.01
N VAL A 731 -3.55 -38.47 35.65
CA VAL A 731 -2.65 -37.49 35.01
C VAL A 731 -1.23 -37.54 35.57
N VAL A 732 -0.30 -37.02 34.78
CA VAL A 732 1.09 -36.80 35.14
C VAL A 732 1.38 -35.31 35.06
N THR A 733 1.86 -34.71 36.15
CA THR A 733 2.19 -33.28 36.24
C THR A 733 3.66 -33.13 36.62
N ASP A 734 4.37 -32.25 35.92
CA ASP A 734 5.69 -31.80 36.38
C ASP A 734 5.56 -30.53 37.18
N LEU A 735 6.17 -30.53 38.36
CA LEU A 735 6.29 -29.37 39.21
C LEU A 735 7.75 -28.96 39.33
N PRO A 736 8.14 -27.78 38.82
CA PRO A 736 9.47 -27.25 39.03
C PRO A 736 9.62 -26.82 40.48
N LEU A 737 10.67 -27.28 41.16
CA LEU A 737 10.94 -26.84 42.53
C LEU A 737 11.77 -25.54 42.59
N GLN A 738 12.11 -24.94 41.44
CA GLN A 738 12.92 -23.73 41.35
C GLN A 738 12.30 -22.65 40.47
N GLY A 739 12.19 -21.42 40.99
CA GLY A 739 11.64 -20.33 40.18
C GLY A 739 11.54 -18.92 40.76
N THR A 740 11.96 -18.62 42.00
CA THR A 740 11.87 -17.23 42.52
C THR A 740 13.02 -16.86 43.47
N GLY A 741 14.05 -16.20 42.94
CA GLY A 741 14.79 -15.08 43.58
C GLY A 741 15.61 -15.25 44.87
N PHE A 742 15.33 -16.17 45.80
CA PHE A 742 15.88 -16.05 47.17
C PHE A 742 16.42 -17.31 47.86
N SER A 743 16.44 -18.49 47.24
CA SER A 743 17.11 -19.67 47.85
C SER A 743 18.21 -20.20 46.94
N ARG A 744 19.46 -19.80 47.20
CA ARG A 744 20.69 -20.39 46.64
C ARG A 744 21.20 -21.59 47.46
N SER A 745 20.40 -22.14 48.39
CA SER A 745 20.84 -23.27 49.20
C SER A 745 20.39 -24.59 48.57
N SER A 746 21.28 -25.20 47.79
CA SER A 746 21.19 -26.61 47.40
C SER A 746 21.27 -27.53 48.63
N GLY A 747 20.59 -28.68 48.59
CA GLY A 747 20.72 -29.74 49.61
C GLY A 747 19.75 -29.71 50.81
N ARG A 748 18.61 -29.03 50.73
CA ARG A 748 17.57 -29.10 51.78
C ARG A 748 16.59 -30.25 51.55
N PRO A 749 16.18 -30.98 52.61
CA PRO A 749 15.18 -32.04 52.49
C PRO A 749 13.81 -31.45 52.16
N LEU A 750 13.09 -32.16 51.30
CA LEU A 750 11.70 -31.86 50.94
C LEU A 750 10.78 -32.82 51.72
N GLU A 751 9.69 -32.29 52.25
CA GLU A 751 8.62 -33.08 52.86
C GLU A 751 7.35 -32.87 52.03
N LEU A 752 6.73 -33.96 51.60
CA LEU A 752 5.43 -33.94 50.93
C LEU A 752 4.38 -34.45 51.89
N VAL A 753 3.25 -33.75 52.02
CA VAL A 753 2.08 -34.22 52.76
C VAL A 753 0.97 -34.51 51.75
N VAL A 754 0.49 -35.75 51.70
CA VAL A 754 -0.45 -36.22 50.67
C VAL A 754 -1.79 -36.51 51.32
N GLU A 755 -2.86 -35.92 50.77
CA GLU A 755 -4.23 -36.10 51.23
C GLU A 755 -5.13 -36.56 50.06
N GLY A 756 -6.08 -37.46 50.35
CA GLY A 756 -7.18 -37.83 49.43
C GLY A 756 -6.86 -38.74 48.24
N TYR A 757 -5.58 -38.95 47.88
CA TYR A 757 -5.23 -39.85 46.78
C TYR A 757 -5.22 -41.32 47.19
N GLU A 758 -6.34 -42.02 46.96
CA GLU A 758 -6.54 -43.42 47.37
C GLU A 758 -5.74 -44.45 46.55
N GLU A 759 -5.64 -44.25 45.23
CA GLU A 759 -4.96 -45.16 44.32
C GLU A 759 -4.09 -44.39 43.32
N HIS A 760 -3.12 -45.06 42.71
CA HIS A 760 -2.32 -44.55 41.58
C HIS A 760 -1.49 -43.26 41.83
N PHE A 761 -1.18 -42.95 43.09
CA PHE A 761 -0.23 -41.90 43.48
C PHE A 761 1.22 -42.35 43.33
N THR A 762 2.02 -41.61 42.55
CA THR A 762 3.48 -41.75 42.54
C THR A 762 4.20 -40.41 42.39
N VAL A 763 5.35 -40.27 43.04
CA VAL A 763 6.25 -39.11 42.92
C VAL A 763 7.58 -39.57 42.35
N GLU A 764 7.99 -39.02 41.22
CA GLU A 764 9.36 -39.16 40.71
C GLU A 764 10.13 -37.86 40.93
N VAL A 765 11.33 -37.94 41.49
CA VAL A 765 12.25 -36.81 41.62
C VAL A 765 13.13 -36.79 40.39
N LEU A 766 13.03 -35.74 39.59
CA LEU A 766 13.81 -35.57 38.37
C LEU A 766 14.90 -34.52 38.57
N VAL A 767 16.09 -34.82 38.06
CA VAL A 767 17.21 -33.87 37.97
C VAL A 767 17.71 -33.79 36.54
N ARG A 768 18.44 -32.73 36.21
CA ARG A 768 19.14 -32.63 34.93
C ARG A 768 20.22 -33.72 34.86
N GLY A 769 20.19 -34.56 33.82
CA GLY A 769 21.31 -35.44 33.53
C GLY A 769 22.51 -34.63 33.07
N ASP A 770 23.65 -34.78 33.75
CA ASP A 770 24.93 -34.28 33.24
C ASP A 770 25.20 -35.01 31.91
N GLY A 771 25.16 -34.26 30.81
CA GLY A 771 25.35 -34.83 29.48
C GLY A 771 26.67 -35.60 29.40
N ALA A 772 26.61 -36.81 28.84
CA ALA A 772 27.81 -37.44 28.30
C ALA A 772 28.50 -36.46 27.31
N PRO A 773 29.84 -36.37 27.29
CA PRO A 773 30.53 -35.41 26.44
C PRO A 773 30.45 -35.86 24.97
N GLY A 774 29.73 -35.12 24.13
CA GLY A 774 29.82 -35.30 22.68
C GLY A 774 28.63 -34.82 21.85
N SER A 775 28.60 -33.53 21.51
CA SER A 775 28.22 -33.09 20.15
C SER A 775 28.77 -31.68 19.92
N THR A 776 29.75 -31.61 19.03
CA THR A 776 30.30 -30.42 18.38
C THR A 776 29.27 -29.66 17.57
#